data_AF-A0A0S4LEC6-F1
#
_entry.id   AF-A0A0S4LEC6-F1
#
_cell.length_a   1.000
_cell.length_b   1.000
_cell.length_c   1.000
_cell.angle_alpha   90.00
_cell.angle_beta   90.00
_cell.angle_gamma   90.00
#
_symmetry.space_group_name_H-M   'P 1'
#
loop_
_entity.id
_entity.type
_entity.pdbx_description
1 polymer ?
#
loop_
_entity_poly.entity_id
_entity_poly.type
_entity_poly.pdbx_seq_one_letter_code
_entity_poly.pdbx_strand_id
1 'polypeptide(L)'
;MATKKASAAEAESKSSVPRSTPEPVATKKAAAKPAERVTAVEMGARQREISVSEFFTKNRHLLGFDNPRKALLTCVKEAVDNALDACEEAGILPDVTVRLEVVSNGQPVAASQANRFRVTVTDNGPGIVRQQIPRIFAKLLYGSKFHRLRMSRGQQGIGISAAGMYGQLTTGKPVKIISRIGPKAAAHFFEVQIDTKKNEPLVHENKQIDWEQPRGTQVTLEVEGKYQKGRASVDEWLEQTSIANPHVKLIYHMPEGETKEYARTYHELPPQPREIKPHPYGIEFGMLLKMLQDTKSHTVAGFLESDFCRVSTQIAEEICKAAKVSPEAKPRELKGPVAETLYKTLQETKLMAPPTNCISPIGEKAILSGLYKQIKGEFYTAVSRPPAVYRGNPFIIEAGLAYGNRPQDQHKPQQPTMPKAEGEDDEEDSELARVIRYANRVPLLYQQSACSTFKAVLSTTWKNYGLSQSRGALPGGPMVIFVHMASVWVPFTSESKEAIADYDEIQKEITLALRECGRRLGLFVRRRERAASEFRRRNIFELYIEEVVEACNRLKGGKLPKEKLKAQLQKIASTRTGGQKTDQALGKTGAGPEGLPHSIIVTAEGIEGETAVASQVEADQAGAAPKATSDLLGEIPSVSAPPSKEQAVNIHRAEKSLKKVAVKSEQTTFLAGKSGLKKKPAKPGKSTASRKHK
;
A
#
# COMPACT_ATOMS: atom_id res chain seq x y z
N MET A 1 54.68 -43.56 -9.03
CA MET A 1 55.71 -44.58 -9.35
C MET A 1 56.98 -44.26 -8.56
N ALA A 2 57.99 -45.15 -8.60
CA ALA A 2 59.23 -45.13 -7.79
C ALA A 2 59.04 -45.42 -6.29
N THR A 3 60.00 -46.16 -5.72
CA THR A 3 60.05 -46.68 -4.34
C THR A 3 61.52 -46.78 -3.88
N LYS A 4 61.75 -47.20 -2.61
CA LYS A 4 63.04 -47.48 -1.91
C LYS A 4 63.57 -46.28 -1.10
N LYS A 5 63.96 -46.44 0.19
CA LYS A 5 64.98 -47.30 0.85
C LYS A 5 66.42 -46.82 0.54
N ALA A 6 67.38 -46.80 1.47
CA ALA A 6 67.39 -47.14 2.91
C ALA A 6 68.68 -46.59 3.59
N SER A 7 68.86 -46.89 4.90
CA SER A 7 70.13 -46.84 5.68
C SER A 7 70.78 -45.45 5.87
N ALA A 8 71.24 -45.01 7.06
CA ALA A 8 72.01 -45.65 8.15
C ALA A 8 73.48 -45.92 7.78
N ALA A 9 74.47 -45.69 8.64
CA ALA A 9 74.54 -44.91 9.88
C ALA A 9 76.03 -44.78 10.28
N GLU A 10 76.43 -43.74 11.02
CA GLU A 10 77.72 -43.72 11.71
C GLU A 10 77.68 -42.78 12.93
N ALA A 11 78.59 -42.97 13.88
CA ALA A 11 78.58 -42.29 15.18
C ALA A 11 80.00 -42.17 15.76
N GLU A 12 80.27 -41.05 16.43
CA GLU A 12 81.44 -40.89 17.30
C GLU A 12 81.06 -40.05 18.54
N SER A 13 81.84 -40.14 19.63
CA SER A 13 81.38 -39.71 20.96
C SER A 13 82.45 -39.13 21.89
N LYS A 14 81.98 -38.19 22.74
CA LYS A 14 82.51 -37.76 24.06
C LYS A 14 81.40 -36.88 24.69
N SER A 15 80.69 -37.24 25.77
CA SER A 15 81.10 -37.42 27.18
C SER A 15 81.70 -36.14 27.81
N SER A 16 81.33 -35.62 28.99
CA SER A 16 80.24 -35.85 30.00
C SER A 16 80.47 -34.81 31.13
N VAL A 17 79.76 -34.59 32.27
CA VAL A 17 78.71 -35.22 33.13
C VAL A 17 78.07 -34.04 33.97
N PRO A 18 77.39 -34.15 35.15
CA PRO A 18 76.46 -35.16 35.72
C PRO A 18 75.16 -34.58 36.39
N ARG A 19 74.33 -35.51 36.91
CA ARG A 19 73.35 -35.42 38.03
C ARG A 19 72.01 -34.65 37.80
N SER A 20 70.86 -35.10 38.34
CA SER A 20 70.60 -36.24 39.26
C SER A 20 69.25 -36.95 39.00
N THR A 21 69.25 -38.27 39.20
CA THR A 21 68.10 -39.19 39.36
C THR A 21 67.42 -39.01 40.74
N PRO A 22 66.15 -39.46 41.00
CA PRO A 22 65.57 -40.74 40.55
C PRO A 22 64.17 -40.71 39.91
N GLU A 23 63.75 -41.90 39.45
CA GLU A 23 62.41 -42.20 38.93
C GLU A 23 61.32 -42.14 40.02
N PRO A 24 60.08 -41.85 39.61
CA PRO A 24 58.91 -42.44 40.26
C PRO A 24 58.10 -43.30 39.27
N VAL A 25 58.04 -44.61 39.58
CA VAL A 25 56.93 -45.56 39.35
C VAL A 25 56.08 -45.37 38.08
N ALA A 26 56.15 -46.34 37.17
CA ALA A 26 55.36 -46.41 35.95
C ALA A 26 53.84 -46.26 36.19
N THR A 27 53.34 -45.03 36.05
CA THR A 27 51.90 -44.73 36.10
C THR A 27 51.25 -45.05 34.76
N LYS A 28 50.16 -45.80 34.80
CA LYS A 28 49.41 -46.24 33.61
C LYS A 28 49.04 -45.02 32.77
N LYS A 29 49.24 -45.09 31.44
CA LYS A 29 48.66 -44.11 30.49
C LYS A 29 47.16 -44.03 30.76
N ALA A 30 46.72 -42.93 31.35
CA ALA A 30 45.30 -42.65 31.52
C ALA A 30 44.69 -42.54 30.13
N ALA A 31 43.76 -43.45 29.80
CA ALA A 31 42.97 -43.30 28.59
C ALA A 31 42.26 -41.94 28.64
N ALA A 32 42.31 -41.18 27.56
CA ALA A 32 41.55 -39.94 27.45
C ALA A 32 40.09 -40.27 27.76
N LYS A 33 39.50 -39.60 28.78
CA LYS A 33 38.12 -39.86 29.17
C LYS A 33 37.24 -39.74 27.92
N PRO A 34 36.42 -40.75 27.58
CA PRO A 34 35.45 -40.59 26.50
C PRO A 34 34.57 -39.39 26.86
N ALA A 35 34.39 -38.45 25.94
CA ALA A 35 33.55 -37.28 26.17
C ALA A 35 32.18 -37.74 26.66
N GLU A 36 31.73 -37.19 27.80
CA GLU A 36 30.55 -37.68 28.50
C GLU A 36 29.35 -37.65 27.57
N ARG A 37 28.83 -38.83 27.24
CA ARG A 37 27.66 -39.00 26.37
C ARG A 37 26.43 -38.63 27.19
N VAL A 38 26.16 -37.33 27.24
CA VAL A 38 25.00 -36.70 27.90
C VAL A 38 23.77 -37.56 27.68
N THR A 39 23.15 -38.06 28.74
CA THR A 39 22.06 -39.02 28.60
C THR A 39 20.82 -38.36 27.99
N ALA A 40 19.92 -39.14 27.37
CA ALA A 40 18.68 -38.60 26.83
C ALA A 40 17.82 -37.88 27.90
N VAL A 41 17.95 -38.30 29.17
CA VAL A 41 17.31 -37.67 30.33
C VAL A 41 17.96 -36.32 30.67
N GLU A 42 19.30 -36.23 30.65
CA GLU A 42 20.01 -34.94 30.81
C GLU A 42 19.77 -33.99 29.63
N MET A 43 19.68 -34.51 28.39
CA MET A 43 19.29 -33.72 27.23
C MET A 43 17.85 -33.19 27.38
N GLY A 44 16.93 -34.03 27.87
CA GLY A 44 15.56 -33.64 28.22
C GLY A 44 15.51 -32.56 29.30
N ALA A 45 16.25 -32.73 30.40
CA ALA A 45 16.33 -31.75 31.49
C ALA A 45 17.00 -30.41 31.10
N ARG A 46 17.68 -30.37 29.94
CA ARG A 46 18.22 -29.14 29.34
C ARG A 46 17.24 -28.47 28.37
N GLN A 47 16.14 -29.11 27.99
CA GLN A 47 15.07 -28.49 27.20
C GLN A 47 14.41 -27.38 28.03
N ARG A 48 14.14 -26.24 27.40
CA ARG A 48 13.48 -25.09 28.02
C ARG A 48 12.55 -24.47 27.00
N GLU A 49 11.34 -24.15 27.43
CA GLU A 49 10.45 -23.30 26.66
C GLU A 49 11.03 -21.88 26.58
N ILE A 50 10.88 -21.25 25.42
CA ILE A 50 11.37 -19.90 25.14
C ILE A 50 10.15 -19.01 24.93
N SER A 51 10.08 -17.90 25.66
CA SER A 51 8.98 -16.94 25.53
C SER A 51 8.93 -16.36 24.11
N VAL A 52 7.75 -15.96 23.64
CA VAL A 52 7.59 -15.27 22.34
C VAL A 52 8.50 -14.02 22.27
N SER A 53 8.62 -13.29 23.37
CA SER A 53 9.52 -12.13 23.46
C SER A 53 10.99 -12.53 23.39
N GLU A 54 11.41 -13.61 24.05
CA GLU A 54 12.78 -14.12 24.01
C GLU A 54 13.14 -14.73 22.65
N PHE A 55 12.18 -15.32 21.94
CA PHE A 55 12.36 -15.73 20.55
C PHE A 55 12.63 -14.53 19.65
N PHE A 56 11.89 -13.44 19.83
CA PHE A 56 12.04 -12.23 19.02
C PHE A 56 13.22 -11.33 19.41
N THR A 57 13.69 -11.32 20.66
CA THR A 57 14.94 -10.62 21.03
C THR A 57 16.15 -11.25 20.33
N LYS A 58 16.15 -12.59 20.20
CA LYS A 58 17.17 -13.34 19.44
C LYS A 58 16.98 -13.14 17.93
N ASN A 59 15.75 -13.25 17.42
CA ASN A 59 15.42 -13.17 16.00
C ASN A 59 14.90 -11.79 15.54
N ARG A 60 15.60 -10.71 15.94
CA ARG A 60 15.23 -9.31 15.64
C ARG A 60 14.98 -9.02 14.15
N HIS A 61 15.61 -9.79 13.26
CA HIS A 61 15.54 -9.62 11.81
C HIS A 61 14.15 -9.94 11.24
N LEU A 62 13.41 -10.91 11.81
CA LEU A 62 12.05 -11.26 11.38
C LEU A 62 11.09 -10.07 11.51
N LEU A 63 11.26 -9.31 12.59
CA LEU A 63 10.49 -8.10 12.91
C LEU A 63 10.92 -6.85 12.11
N GLY A 64 11.89 -6.96 11.20
CA GLY A 64 12.40 -5.81 10.43
C GLY A 64 13.38 -4.92 11.19
N PHE A 65 14.01 -5.42 12.26
CA PHE A 65 15.11 -4.75 12.98
C PHE A 65 16.47 -5.35 12.61
N ASP A 66 16.71 -5.52 11.30
CA ASP A 66 17.93 -6.06 10.71
C ASP A 66 19.08 -5.03 10.64
N ASN A 67 18.77 -3.77 10.30
CA ASN A 67 19.68 -2.68 10.03
C ASN A 67 19.22 -1.41 10.78
N PRO A 68 20.09 -0.66 11.48
CA PRO A 68 19.72 0.58 12.20
C PRO A 68 18.94 1.62 11.37
N ARG A 69 19.14 1.68 10.05
CA ARG A 69 18.36 2.57 9.16
C ARG A 69 16.92 2.06 8.96
N LYS A 70 16.75 0.75 8.74
CA LYS A 70 15.42 0.13 8.62
C LYS A 70 14.69 0.13 9.95
N ALA A 71 15.40 -0.16 11.04
CA ALA A 71 14.87 -0.17 12.40
C ALA A 71 14.18 1.15 12.78
N LEU A 72 14.83 2.29 12.50
CA LEU A 72 14.25 3.61 12.73
C LEU A 72 12.95 3.82 11.92
N LEU A 73 12.95 3.41 10.64
CA LEU A 73 11.74 3.44 9.80
C LEU A 73 10.64 2.52 10.36
N THR A 74 10.96 1.29 10.75
CA THR A 74 10.00 0.32 11.31
C THR A 74 9.31 0.86 12.56
N CYS A 75 10.05 1.57 13.43
CA CYS A 75 9.48 2.26 14.59
C CYS A 75 8.50 3.38 14.21
N VAL A 76 8.83 4.23 13.23
CA VAL A 76 7.91 5.28 12.74
C VAL A 76 6.70 4.68 12.06
N LYS A 77 6.90 3.68 11.17
CA LYS A 77 5.88 2.94 10.43
C LYS A 77 4.84 2.34 11.36
N GLU A 78 5.24 1.46 12.29
CA GLU A 78 4.29 0.76 13.16
C GLU A 78 3.65 1.69 14.22
N ALA A 79 4.22 2.88 14.49
CA ALA A 79 3.56 3.92 15.28
C ALA A 79 2.47 4.67 14.48
N VAL A 80 2.82 5.15 13.28
CA VAL A 80 1.88 5.88 12.39
C VAL A 80 0.77 4.97 11.87
N ASP A 81 1.06 3.74 11.44
CA ASP A 81 0.04 2.79 10.95
C ASP A 81 -1.01 2.48 12.02
N ASN A 82 -0.63 2.41 13.30
CA ASN A 82 -1.58 2.19 14.39
C ASN A 82 -2.35 3.46 14.79
N ALA A 83 -1.75 4.65 14.67
CA ALA A 83 -2.48 5.91 14.80
C ALA A 83 -3.56 6.06 13.70
N LEU A 84 -3.22 5.76 12.44
CA LEU A 84 -4.15 5.82 11.32
C LEU A 84 -5.28 4.79 11.44
N ASP A 85 -4.97 3.53 11.77
CA ASP A 85 -5.98 2.51 12.05
C ASP A 85 -6.92 2.96 13.21
N ALA A 86 -6.38 3.55 14.29
CA ALA A 86 -7.18 3.98 15.44
C ALA A 86 -8.13 5.15 15.12
N CYS A 87 -7.69 6.13 14.33
CA CYS A 87 -8.55 7.23 13.89
C CYS A 87 -9.64 6.76 12.91
N GLU A 88 -9.28 5.93 11.91
CA GLU A 88 -10.24 5.40 10.93
C GLU A 88 -11.30 4.50 11.58
N GLU A 89 -10.92 3.62 12.51
CA GLU A 89 -11.86 2.77 13.26
C GLU A 89 -12.82 3.58 14.16
N ALA A 90 -12.39 4.76 14.63
CA ALA A 90 -13.22 5.67 15.43
C ALA A 90 -14.09 6.63 14.59
N GLY A 91 -13.99 6.62 13.26
CA GLY A 91 -14.68 7.58 12.40
C GLY A 91 -14.11 9.01 12.51
N ILE A 92 -12.82 9.14 12.84
CA ILE A 92 -12.09 10.39 13.02
C ILE A 92 -11.20 10.64 11.80
N LEU A 93 -11.30 11.81 11.18
CA LEU A 93 -10.32 12.28 10.18
C LEU A 93 -8.94 12.38 10.85
N PRO A 94 -7.91 11.61 10.42
CA PRO A 94 -6.67 11.54 11.16
C PRO A 94 -5.84 12.81 11.02
N ASP A 95 -5.47 13.40 12.15
CA ASP A 95 -4.41 14.40 12.26
C ASP A 95 -3.28 13.75 13.08
N VAL A 96 -2.10 13.59 12.48
CA VAL A 96 -0.95 12.88 13.07
C VAL A 96 0.27 13.78 13.04
N THR A 97 0.97 13.90 14.18
CA THR A 97 2.24 14.61 14.29
C THR A 97 3.37 13.62 14.58
N VAL A 98 4.40 13.62 13.75
CA VAL A 98 5.62 12.83 13.90
C VAL A 98 6.78 13.78 14.22
N ARG A 99 7.45 13.56 15.35
CA ARG A 99 8.68 14.23 15.76
C ARG A 99 9.81 13.23 15.82
N LEU A 100 10.89 13.52 15.09
CA LEU A 100 12.11 12.74 15.10
C LEU A 100 13.25 13.61 15.64
N GLU A 101 13.63 13.42 16.90
CA GLU A 101 14.65 14.22 17.59
C GLU A 101 15.97 13.43 17.71
N VAL A 102 17.12 14.11 17.64
CA VAL A 102 18.43 13.52 17.98
C VAL A 102 18.59 13.47 19.51
N VAL A 103 18.96 12.31 20.04
CA VAL A 103 19.30 12.15 21.47
C VAL A 103 20.81 12.04 21.63
N SER A 104 21.46 13.15 22.01
CA SER A 104 22.88 13.15 22.38
C SER A 104 23.08 12.90 23.87
N ASN A 105 24.18 12.23 24.22
CA ASN A 105 24.68 12.12 25.60
C ASN A 105 25.76 13.19 25.89
N GLY A 106 25.76 14.31 25.17
CA GLY A 106 26.81 15.33 25.22
C GLY A 106 26.53 16.49 24.26
N GLN A 107 27.54 16.95 23.52
CA GLN A 107 27.39 18.02 22.51
C GLN A 107 26.33 17.66 21.44
N PRO A 108 25.67 18.66 20.81
CA PRO A 108 24.72 18.43 19.73
C PRO A 108 25.44 17.83 18.51
N VAL A 109 25.01 16.62 18.10
CA VAL A 109 25.55 15.90 16.94
C VAL A 109 24.60 16.06 15.76
N ALA A 110 25.13 16.26 14.55
CA ALA A 110 24.33 16.35 13.33
C ALA A 110 23.53 15.05 13.09
N ALA A 111 22.30 15.17 12.56
CA ALA A 111 21.38 14.04 12.39
C ALA A 111 21.93 12.86 11.54
N SER A 112 22.90 13.13 10.65
CA SER A 112 23.59 12.11 9.84
C SER A 112 24.69 11.32 10.58
N GLN A 113 25.16 11.85 11.71
CA GLN A 113 26.18 11.26 12.60
C GLN A 113 25.58 10.75 13.93
N ALA A 114 24.33 11.09 14.23
CA ALA A 114 23.61 10.61 15.39
C ALA A 114 23.24 9.12 15.26
N ASN A 115 23.50 8.35 16.31
CA ASN A 115 23.11 6.94 16.42
C ASN A 115 21.85 6.72 17.27
N ARG A 116 21.35 7.74 17.98
CA ARG A 116 20.21 7.63 18.90
C ARG A 116 19.16 8.68 18.57
N PHE A 117 17.92 8.24 18.48
CA PHE A 117 16.78 9.06 18.08
C PHE A 117 15.60 8.87 19.03
N ARG A 118 14.89 9.96 19.32
CA ARG A 118 13.58 9.92 19.95
C ARG A 118 12.52 10.07 18.86
N VAL A 119 11.74 9.02 18.67
CA VAL A 119 10.54 9.03 17.83
C VAL A 119 9.36 9.34 18.74
N THR A 120 8.67 10.44 18.50
CA THR A 120 7.39 10.75 19.14
C THR A 120 6.31 10.84 18.06
N VAL A 121 5.26 10.04 18.19
CA VAL A 121 4.07 10.10 17.32
C VAL A 121 2.86 10.44 18.17
N THR A 122 2.10 11.44 17.75
CA THR A 122 0.88 11.93 18.42
C THR A 122 -0.30 11.89 17.45
N ASP A 123 -1.43 11.34 17.88
CA ASP A 123 -2.68 11.18 17.12
C ASP A 123 -3.86 11.94 17.74
N ASN A 124 -4.84 12.32 16.92
CA ASN A 124 -6.10 12.96 17.34
C ASN A 124 -7.24 11.95 17.61
N GLY A 125 -6.90 10.68 17.81
CA GLY A 125 -7.81 9.52 17.78
C GLY A 125 -8.67 9.33 19.03
N PRO A 126 -9.26 8.13 19.23
CA PRO A 126 -10.14 7.85 20.37
C PRO A 126 -9.40 7.74 21.71
N GLY A 127 -8.07 7.71 21.71
CA GLY A 127 -7.25 7.36 22.87
C GLY A 127 -7.39 5.88 23.27
N ILE A 128 -6.63 5.48 24.28
CA ILE A 128 -6.56 4.09 24.78
C ILE A 128 -6.98 4.03 26.25
N VAL A 129 -7.90 3.12 26.57
CA VAL A 129 -8.38 2.87 27.95
C VAL A 129 -7.24 2.47 28.88
N ARG A 130 -7.14 3.12 30.04
CA ARG A 130 -6.04 2.99 31.04
C ARG A 130 -5.56 1.56 31.29
N GLN A 131 -6.47 0.60 31.42
CA GLN A 131 -6.15 -0.82 31.69
C GLN A 131 -5.49 -1.56 30.52
N GLN A 132 -5.68 -1.08 29.28
CA GLN A 132 -5.17 -1.73 28.08
C GLN A 132 -3.80 -1.19 27.63
N ILE A 133 -3.43 0.03 28.03
CA ILE A 133 -2.17 0.69 27.63
C ILE A 133 -0.96 -0.23 27.86
N PRO A 134 -0.70 -0.80 29.06
CA PRO A 134 0.50 -1.61 29.25
C PRO A 134 0.50 -2.87 28.38
N ARG A 135 -0.66 -3.47 28.12
CA ARG A 135 -0.77 -4.70 27.33
C ARG A 135 -0.56 -4.45 25.83
N ILE A 136 -1.01 -3.31 25.30
CA ILE A 136 -0.82 -2.96 23.89
C ILE A 136 0.66 -2.65 23.60
N PHE A 137 1.31 -1.84 24.44
CA PHE A 137 2.69 -1.42 24.21
C PHE A 137 3.74 -2.42 24.71
N ALA A 138 3.41 -3.28 25.67
CA ALA A 138 4.35 -4.20 26.29
C ALA A 138 3.85 -5.63 26.51
N LYS A 139 3.01 -6.15 25.62
CA LYS A 139 2.80 -7.59 25.44
C LYS A 139 2.76 -7.95 23.95
N LEU A 140 3.70 -8.78 23.50
CA LEU A 140 3.73 -9.29 22.13
C LEU A 140 2.58 -10.28 21.91
N LEU A 141 2.04 -10.27 20.70
CA LEU A 141 0.83 -10.99 20.30
C LEU A 141 -0.44 -10.59 21.08
N TYR A 142 -0.55 -9.31 21.48
CA TYR A 142 -1.75 -8.77 22.11
C TYR A 142 -2.45 -7.73 21.21
N GLY A 143 -3.71 -7.98 20.83
CA GLY A 143 -4.50 -7.01 20.10
C GLY A 143 -5.82 -7.55 19.53
N SER A 144 -6.75 -6.65 19.24
CA SER A 144 -8.06 -6.95 18.64
C SER A 144 -8.00 -7.41 17.18
N LYS A 145 -6.86 -7.22 16.50
CA LYS A 145 -6.69 -7.48 15.06
C LYS A 145 -6.49 -8.97 14.71
N PHE A 146 -6.17 -9.83 15.69
CA PHE A 146 -5.82 -11.25 15.49
C PHE A 146 -6.95 -12.18 15.04
N HIS A 147 -8.18 -11.93 15.48
CA HIS A 147 -9.30 -12.87 15.29
C HIS A 147 -10.30 -12.41 14.23
N ARG A 148 -10.03 -11.25 13.62
CA ARG A 148 -10.95 -10.55 12.71
C ARG A 148 -10.43 -10.63 11.28
N LEU A 149 -11.12 -11.35 10.42
CA LEU A 149 -10.89 -11.27 8.97
C LEU A 149 -11.54 -9.97 8.43
N ARG A 150 -10.79 -8.87 8.52
CA ARG A 150 -11.04 -7.60 7.83
C ARG A 150 -9.73 -6.97 7.39
N MET A 151 -9.77 -6.14 6.36
CA MET A 151 -8.63 -5.32 5.94
C MET A 151 -8.16 -4.38 7.07
N SER A 152 -6.85 -4.30 7.27
CA SER A 152 -6.17 -3.38 8.20
C SER A 152 -4.69 -3.23 7.82
N ARG A 153 -4.00 -2.21 8.35
CA ARG A 153 -2.55 -2.03 8.18
C ARG A 153 -1.77 -3.04 9.03
N GLY A 154 -2.15 -3.15 10.31
CA GLY A 154 -1.51 -4.02 11.29
C GLY A 154 -2.14 -5.42 11.43
N GLN A 155 -1.64 -6.41 10.69
CA GLN A 155 -2.20 -7.78 10.68
C GLN A 155 -1.94 -8.63 11.95
N GLN A 156 -0.75 -8.52 12.57
CA GLN A 156 -0.22 -9.54 13.49
C GLN A 156 -0.01 -9.05 14.95
N GLY A 157 -0.55 -7.90 15.36
CA GLY A 157 -0.51 -7.45 16.78
C GLY A 157 0.87 -7.48 17.47
N ILE A 158 1.96 -7.31 16.70
CA ILE A 158 3.35 -7.29 17.16
C ILE A 158 4.00 -5.91 17.05
N GLY A 159 3.58 -5.08 16.10
CA GLY A 159 4.37 -3.97 15.56
C GLY A 159 4.86 -2.96 16.59
N ILE A 160 3.94 -2.26 17.25
CA ILE A 160 4.31 -1.19 18.20
C ILE A 160 4.99 -1.73 19.46
N SER A 161 4.60 -2.93 19.92
CA SER A 161 5.25 -3.61 21.05
C SER A 161 6.66 -4.11 20.69
N ALA A 162 6.89 -4.50 19.43
CA ALA A 162 8.21 -4.85 18.92
C ALA A 162 9.12 -3.61 18.74
N ALA A 163 8.58 -2.47 18.33
CA ALA A 163 9.30 -1.19 18.34
C ALA A 163 9.68 -0.76 19.78
N GLY A 164 8.75 -0.93 20.74
CA GLY A 164 9.03 -0.76 22.18
C GLY A 164 10.13 -1.69 22.70
N MET A 165 10.05 -2.98 22.35
CA MET A 165 11.09 -3.97 22.65
C MET A 165 12.46 -3.59 22.06
N TYR A 166 12.50 -3.09 20.83
CA TYR A 166 13.73 -2.67 20.17
C TYR A 166 14.36 -1.43 20.86
N GLY A 167 13.55 -0.45 21.26
CA GLY A 167 14.00 0.66 22.10
C GLY A 167 14.57 0.18 23.44
N GLN A 168 13.84 -0.68 24.16
CA GLN A 168 14.29 -1.26 25.42
C GLN A 168 15.62 -2.05 25.27
N LEU A 169 15.80 -2.79 24.16
CA LEU A 169 17.03 -3.55 23.89
C LEU A 169 18.24 -2.71 23.48
N THR A 170 18.04 -1.51 22.93
CA THR A 170 19.12 -0.65 22.39
C THR A 170 19.47 0.54 23.29
N THR A 171 18.48 1.15 23.94
CA THR A 171 18.68 2.32 24.83
C THR A 171 18.44 2.02 26.30
N GLY A 172 17.84 0.87 26.64
CA GLY A 172 17.49 0.49 28.01
C GLY A 172 16.29 1.24 28.60
N LYS A 173 15.73 2.22 27.87
CA LYS A 173 14.67 3.11 28.37
C LYS A 173 13.27 2.49 28.22
N PRO A 174 12.30 2.89 29.06
CA PRO A 174 10.89 2.52 28.89
C PRO A 174 10.26 3.25 27.70
N VAL A 175 9.19 2.67 27.15
CA VAL A 175 8.27 3.36 26.25
C VAL A 175 7.45 4.33 27.08
N LYS A 176 7.38 5.60 26.66
CA LYS A 176 6.55 6.62 27.31
C LYS A 176 5.27 6.80 26.52
N ILE A 177 4.12 6.67 27.16
CA ILE A 177 2.79 6.83 26.54
C ILE A 177 1.98 7.88 27.29
N ILE A 178 1.36 8.81 26.55
CA ILE A 178 0.27 9.67 27.02
C ILE A 178 -1.00 9.22 26.31
N SER A 179 -2.13 9.12 27.02
CA SER A 179 -3.42 8.73 26.43
C SER A 179 -4.57 9.50 27.08
N ARG A 180 -5.50 10.02 26.28
CA ARG A 180 -6.73 10.68 26.75
C ARG A 180 -7.92 10.23 25.90
N ILE A 181 -8.93 9.65 26.54
CA ILE A 181 -10.11 9.09 25.86
C ILE A 181 -11.21 10.12 25.52
N GLY A 182 -11.03 11.39 25.89
CA GLY A 182 -11.99 12.46 25.65
C GLY A 182 -11.80 13.66 26.58
N PRO A 183 -12.41 14.82 26.27
CA PRO A 183 -12.05 16.10 26.91
C PRO A 183 -12.39 16.15 28.40
N LYS A 184 -13.39 15.37 28.86
CA LYS A 184 -13.76 15.26 30.28
C LYS A 184 -12.95 14.21 31.06
N ALA A 185 -12.08 13.44 30.38
CA ALA A 185 -11.17 12.49 31.04
C ALA A 185 -9.80 13.13 31.26
N ALA A 186 -9.15 12.77 32.36
CA ALA A 186 -7.73 13.08 32.59
C ALA A 186 -6.85 12.37 31.55
N ALA A 187 -5.71 12.96 31.19
CA ALA A 187 -4.71 12.26 30.41
C ALA A 187 -3.86 11.38 31.35
N HIS A 188 -3.57 10.15 30.91
CA HIS A 188 -2.75 9.20 31.65
C HIS A 188 -1.37 9.09 31.03
N PHE A 189 -0.34 9.35 31.84
CA PHE A 189 1.06 9.11 31.50
C PHE A 189 1.51 7.75 32.05
N PHE A 190 2.18 6.97 31.21
CA PHE A 190 2.72 5.65 31.54
C PHE A 190 4.17 5.49 31.04
N GLU A 191 5.02 4.90 31.87
CA GLU A 191 6.31 4.34 31.44
C GLU A 191 6.28 2.82 31.54
N VAL A 192 6.50 2.13 30.42
CA VAL A 192 6.29 0.68 30.29
C VAL A 192 7.46 -0.02 29.61
N GLN A 193 7.79 -1.23 30.08
CA GLN A 193 8.76 -2.16 29.51
C GLN A 193 8.19 -3.58 29.41
N ILE A 194 8.83 -4.43 28.61
CA ILE A 194 8.48 -5.84 28.44
C ILE A 194 9.38 -6.70 29.34
N ASP A 195 8.80 -7.55 30.17
CA ASP A 195 9.51 -8.73 30.68
C ASP A 195 9.67 -9.72 29.53
N THR A 196 10.89 -9.82 29.00
CA THR A 196 11.20 -10.70 27.86
C THR A 196 11.18 -12.19 28.21
N LYS A 197 11.20 -12.57 29.49
CA LYS A 197 11.08 -13.96 29.94
C LYS A 197 9.62 -14.41 30.03
N LYS A 198 8.72 -13.52 30.46
CA LYS A 198 7.29 -13.84 30.65
C LYS A 198 6.35 -13.38 29.54
N ASN A 199 6.79 -12.43 28.69
CA ASN A 199 5.90 -11.67 27.81
C ASN A 199 4.76 -10.99 28.61
N GLU A 200 5.15 -10.21 29.61
CA GLU A 200 4.26 -9.44 30.47
C GLU A 200 4.74 -7.98 30.63
N PRO A 201 3.82 -7.01 30.80
CA PRO A 201 4.19 -5.61 30.89
C PRO A 201 4.65 -5.21 32.29
N LEU A 202 5.86 -4.68 32.40
CA LEU A 202 6.37 -3.97 33.57
C LEU A 202 6.02 -2.49 33.46
N VAL A 203 5.21 -1.99 34.39
CA VAL A 203 4.90 -0.56 34.51
C VAL A 203 5.82 0.06 35.56
N HIS A 204 6.64 1.03 35.15
CA HIS A 204 7.53 1.78 36.05
C HIS A 204 6.83 3.00 36.64
N GLU A 205 6.07 3.72 35.82
CA GLU A 205 5.39 4.95 36.22
C GLU A 205 3.96 5.01 35.65
N ASN A 206 3.04 5.60 36.40
CA ASN A 206 1.62 5.71 36.09
C ASN A 206 1.06 6.96 36.77
N LYS A 207 0.97 8.06 36.03
CA LYS A 207 0.55 9.38 36.53
C LYS A 207 -0.66 9.91 35.75
N GLN A 208 -1.37 10.87 36.36
CA GLN A 208 -2.30 11.73 35.64
C GLN A 208 -1.56 13.04 35.33
N ILE A 209 -1.74 13.56 34.13
CA ILE A 209 -1.15 14.83 33.69
C ILE A 209 -2.21 15.67 33.00
N ASP A 210 -2.03 16.99 33.02
CA ASP A 210 -2.74 17.87 32.11
C ASP A 210 -2.10 17.80 30.73
N TRP A 211 -2.94 17.77 29.70
CA TRP A 211 -2.53 17.67 28.30
C TRP A 211 -3.48 18.50 27.45
N GLU A 212 -2.94 19.33 26.57
CA GLU A 212 -3.70 20.31 25.78
C GLU A 212 -4.69 19.63 24.82
N GLN A 213 -4.34 18.46 24.29
CA GLN A 213 -5.18 17.76 23.32
C GLN A 213 -6.43 17.16 24.00
N PRO A 214 -7.64 17.36 23.44
CA PRO A 214 -8.89 16.93 24.06
C PRO A 214 -9.08 15.41 24.02
N ARG A 215 -8.42 14.70 23.11
CA ARG A 215 -8.37 13.25 22.99
C ARG A 215 -7.14 12.86 22.18
N GLY A 216 -6.75 11.59 22.25
CA GLY A 216 -5.71 11.00 21.41
C GLY A 216 -4.71 10.15 22.20
N THR A 217 -3.68 9.70 21.48
CA THR A 217 -2.51 9.04 22.06
C THR A 217 -1.24 9.77 21.63
N GLN A 218 -0.24 9.81 22.51
CA GLN A 218 1.14 10.11 22.14
C GLN A 218 2.04 8.96 22.61
N VAL A 219 2.89 8.49 21.71
CA VAL A 219 3.83 7.39 21.95
C VAL A 219 5.24 7.91 21.68
N THR A 220 6.10 7.87 22.69
CA THR A 220 7.50 8.29 22.63
C THR A 220 8.43 7.10 22.87
N LEU A 221 9.28 6.84 21.89
CA LEU A 221 10.26 5.75 21.82
C LEU A 221 11.66 6.35 21.69
N GLU A 222 12.62 5.90 22.50
CA GLU A 222 14.05 6.18 22.28
C GLU A 222 14.74 4.92 21.75
N VAL A 223 15.29 5.02 20.54
CA VAL A 223 15.84 3.88 19.77
C VAL A 223 17.23 4.20 19.24
N GLU A 224 18.07 3.18 19.12
CA GLU A 224 19.27 3.26 18.29
C GLU A 224 18.90 3.12 16.80
N GLY A 225 19.52 3.90 15.92
CA GLY A 225 19.13 3.95 14.52
C GLY A 225 20.10 4.79 13.69
N LYS A 226 19.87 4.86 12.37
CA LYS A 226 20.61 5.77 11.49
C LYS A 226 19.66 6.51 10.55
N TYR A 227 19.61 7.83 10.70
CA TYR A 227 18.86 8.70 9.80
C TYR A 227 19.68 9.00 8.52
N GLN A 228 19.02 8.91 7.37
CA GLN A 228 19.61 9.22 6.07
C GLN A 228 18.49 9.59 5.07
N LYS A 229 18.58 10.78 4.47
CA LYS A 229 17.68 11.27 3.42
C LYS A 229 17.82 10.46 2.12
N GLY A 230 16.80 10.52 1.25
CA GLY A 230 16.78 9.87 -0.07
C GLY A 230 15.98 8.56 -0.12
N ARG A 231 16.20 7.72 -1.14
CA ARG A 231 15.41 6.49 -1.37
C ARG A 231 15.51 5.52 -0.18
N ALA A 232 14.37 4.95 0.24
CA ALA A 232 14.17 4.14 1.44
C ALA A 232 14.53 4.88 2.76
N SER A 233 14.03 6.12 2.92
CA SER A 233 14.14 6.93 4.14
C SER A 233 12.80 6.99 4.90
N VAL A 234 12.84 7.54 6.13
CA VAL A 234 11.63 7.92 6.87
C VAL A 234 10.83 8.96 6.09
N ASP A 235 11.52 9.92 5.47
CA ASP A 235 10.92 11.03 4.73
C ASP A 235 10.13 10.53 3.50
N GLU A 236 10.71 9.63 2.70
CA GLU A 236 10.02 8.99 1.57
C GLU A 236 8.83 8.13 2.03
N TRP A 237 8.93 7.48 3.18
CA TRP A 237 7.80 6.70 3.71
C TRP A 237 6.63 7.60 4.13
N LEU A 238 6.91 8.74 4.76
CA LEU A 238 5.88 9.72 5.15
C LEU A 238 5.28 10.43 3.92
N GLU A 239 6.10 10.78 2.92
CA GLU A 239 5.67 11.24 1.59
C GLU A 239 4.66 10.26 0.97
N GLN A 240 5.05 8.98 0.81
CA GLN A 240 4.19 7.95 0.22
C GLN A 240 2.96 7.64 1.07
N THR A 241 3.07 7.69 2.40
CA THR A 241 1.91 7.53 3.29
C THR A 241 0.87 8.61 3.05
N SER A 242 1.28 9.85 2.77
CA SER A 242 0.33 10.92 2.39
C SER A 242 -0.34 10.70 1.02
N ILE A 243 0.33 10.03 0.07
CA ILE A 243 -0.22 9.70 -1.26
C ILE A 243 -1.33 8.64 -1.13
N ALA A 244 -1.10 7.58 -0.35
CA ALA A 244 -2.08 6.50 -0.17
C ALA A 244 -3.18 6.81 0.86
N ASN A 245 -3.03 7.87 1.65
CA ASN A 245 -3.96 8.27 2.70
C ASN A 245 -4.26 9.79 2.61
N PRO A 246 -4.87 10.28 1.51
CA PRO A 246 -5.09 11.71 1.25
C PRO A 246 -6.04 12.40 2.23
N HIS A 247 -6.74 11.63 3.06
CA HIS A 247 -7.60 12.07 4.17
C HIS A 247 -6.85 12.31 5.48
N VAL A 248 -5.53 12.11 5.51
CA VAL A 248 -4.67 12.37 6.67
C VAL A 248 -4.08 13.78 6.59
N LYS A 249 -4.06 14.51 7.71
CA LYS A 249 -3.12 15.62 7.92
C LYS A 249 -1.92 15.07 8.67
N LEU A 250 -0.72 15.19 8.10
CA LEU A 250 0.51 14.64 8.66
C LEU A 250 1.55 15.76 8.81
N ILE A 251 1.91 16.09 10.05
CA ILE A 251 2.97 17.06 10.37
C ILE A 251 4.23 16.27 10.72
N TYR A 252 5.34 16.51 10.02
CA TYR A 252 6.62 15.85 10.26
C TYR A 252 7.70 16.87 10.61
N HIS A 253 8.15 16.84 11.86
CA HIS A 253 9.32 17.58 12.32
C HIS A 253 10.58 16.69 12.17
N MET A 254 11.49 17.10 11.30
CA MET A 254 12.73 16.38 10.99
C MET A 254 13.81 16.62 12.05
N PRO A 255 14.79 15.71 12.20
CA PRO A 255 15.90 15.85 13.15
C PRO A 255 16.90 16.96 12.80
N GLU A 256 16.70 17.64 11.66
CA GLU A 256 17.44 18.84 11.23
C GLU A 256 16.68 20.15 11.56
N GLY A 257 15.54 20.09 12.24
CA GLY A 257 14.73 21.25 12.65
C GLY A 257 13.70 21.73 11.62
N GLU A 258 13.86 21.35 10.35
CA GLU A 258 12.85 21.56 9.30
C GLU A 258 11.52 20.89 9.69
N THR A 259 10.37 21.53 9.40
CA THR A 259 9.04 20.93 9.58
C THR A 259 8.31 20.90 8.24
N LYS A 260 7.84 19.71 7.83
CA LYS A 260 7.00 19.51 6.64
C LYS A 260 5.56 19.25 7.06
N GLU A 261 4.62 19.99 6.50
CA GLU A 261 3.19 19.72 6.65
C GLU A 261 2.64 19.10 5.35
N TYR A 262 2.21 17.84 5.45
CA TYR A 262 1.38 17.20 4.44
C TYR A 262 -0.09 17.42 4.83
N ALA A 263 -0.65 18.56 4.42
CA ALA A 263 -2.05 18.87 4.63
C ALA A 263 -2.96 17.87 3.89
N ARG A 264 -4.18 17.69 4.41
CA ARG A 264 -5.26 16.88 3.83
C ARG A 264 -5.56 17.30 2.37
N THR A 265 -6.21 16.42 1.61
CA THR A 265 -6.81 16.70 0.28
C THR A 265 -8.14 16.01 0.05
N TYR A 266 -8.50 15.04 0.90
CA TYR A 266 -9.75 14.30 0.79
C TYR A 266 -10.47 14.35 2.13
N HIS A 267 -11.65 14.96 2.18
CA HIS A 267 -12.35 15.25 3.45
C HIS A 267 -13.37 14.17 3.85
N GLU A 268 -13.56 13.16 3.01
CA GLU A 268 -14.36 11.97 3.31
C GLU A 268 -13.47 10.88 3.92
N LEU A 269 -13.99 10.14 4.90
CA LEU A 269 -13.32 8.95 5.41
C LEU A 269 -13.60 7.74 4.52
N PRO A 270 -12.61 6.84 4.32
CA PRO A 270 -12.84 5.60 3.60
C PRO A 270 -13.85 4.70 4.34
N PRO A 271 -14.64 3.88 3.62
CA PRO A 271 -15.67 3.03 4.22
C PRO A 271 -15.04 1.98 5.14
N GLN A 272 -15.53 1.88 6.39
CA GLN A 272 -14.97 0.95 7.36
C GLN A 272 -15.15 -0.53 6.94
N PRO A 273 -14.07 -1.32 6.88
CA PRO A 273 -14.14 -2.73 6.47
C PRO A 273 -14.81 -3.58 7.55
N ARG A 274 -15.85 -4.32 7.17
CA ARG A 274 -16.59 -5.23 8.06
C ARG A 274 -15.83 -6.53 8.26
N GLU A 275 -15.91 -7.08 9.47
CA GLU A 275 -15.41 -8.41 9.79
C GLU A 275 -16.23 -9.49 9.05
N ILE A 276 -15.54 -10.45 8.43
CA ILE A 276 -16.15 -11.61 7.76
C ILE A 276 -15.69 -12.92 8.41
N LYS A 277 -16.43 -14.00 8.12
CA LYS A 277 -16.03 -15.37 8.42
C LYS A 277 -15.09 -15.89 7.32
N PRO A 278 -14.21 -16.88 7.59
CA PRO A 278 -13.37 -17.49 6.56
C PRO A 278 -14.22 -18.02 5.38
N HIS A 279 -13.65 -17.97 4.17
CA HIS A 279 -14.24 -18.64 3.01
C HIS A 279 -13.72 -20.09 2.93
N PRO A 280 -14.54 -21.09 2.59
CA PRO A 280 -14.08 -22.48 2.56
C PRO A 280 -12.88 -22.77 1.65
N TYR A 281 -12.68 -22.04 0.55
CA TYR A 281 -11.46 -22.18 -0.28
C TYR A 281 -10.18 -21.65 0.37
N GLY A 282 -10.29 -20.88 1.46
CA GLY A 282 -9.17 -20.21 2.12
C GLY A 282 -8.71 -20.85 3.42
N ILE A 283 -9.36 -21.93 3.88
CA ILE A 283 -8.88 -22.71 5.02
C ILE A 283 -7.94 -23.83 4.58
N GLU A 284 -6.95 -24.10 5.42
CA GLU A 284 -6.12 -25.30 5.34
C GLU A 284 -6.71 -26.41 6.24
N PHE A 285 -6.35 -27.67 5.97
CA PHE A 285 -6.90 -28.82 6.71
C PHE A 285 -6.66 -28.74 8.23
N GLY A 286 -5.48 -28.27 8.67
CA GLY A 286 -5.19 -28.05 10.09
C GLY A 286 -6.08 -26.96 10.73
N MET A 287 -6.45 -25.93 9.98
CA MET A 287 -7.39 -24.90 10.43
C MET A 287 -8.81 -25.48 10.53
N LEU A 288 -9.24 -26.29 9.56
CA LEU A 288 -10.53 -26.99 9.63
C LEU A 288 -10.63 -27.88 10.88
N LEU A 289 -9.60 -28.69 11.15
CA LEU A 289 -9.56 -29.56 12.34
C LEU A 289 -9.62 -28.76 13.65
N LYS A 290 -9.06 -27.55 13.69
CA LYS A 290 -9.19 -26.65 14.84
C LYS A 290 -10.59 -26.05 14.93
N MET A 291 -11.15 -25.55 13.83
CA MET A 291 -12.52 -25.01 13.79
C MET A 291 -13.56 -26.06 14.22
N LEU A 292 -13.41 -27.33 13.79
CA LEU A 292 -14.25 -28.45 14.22
C LEU A 292 -14.19 -28.75 15.74
N GLN A 293 -13.12 -28.31 16.42
CA GLN A 293 -12.98 -28.41 17.88
C GLN A 293 -13.54 -27.17 18.60
N ASP A 294 -13.10 -25.99 18.16
CA ASP A 294 -13.44 -24.69 18.75
C ASP A 294 -14.91 -24.29 18.53
N THR A 295 -15.60 -24.87 17.54
CA THR A 295 -16.98 -24.51 17.21
C THR A 295 -17.96 -24.70 18.36
N LYS A 296 -19.01 -23.88 18.33
CA LYS A 296 -20.18 -23.94 19.23
C LYS A 296 -21.34 -24.75 18.62
N SER A 297 -21.29 -25.06 17.34
CA SER A 297 -22.35 -25.79 16.63
C SER A 297 -22.33 -27.27 16.97
N HIS A 298 -23.52 -27.83 17.24
CA HIS A 298 -23.67 -29.24 17.63
C HIS A 298 -23.71 -30.22 16.45
N THR A 299 -23.95 -29.73 15.23
CA THR A 299 -24.11 -30.52 13.99
C THR A 299 -23.13 -30.06 12.91
N VAL A 300 -22.75 -30.93 11.97
CA VAL A 300 -21.85 -30.59 10.85
C VAL A 300 -22.49 -29.55 9.93
N ALA A 301 -23.78 -29.69 9.61
CA ALA A 301 -24.49 -28.71 8.79
C ALA A 301 -24.55 -27.33 9.47
N GLY A 302 -24.84 -27.31 10.78
CA GLY A 302 -24.83 -26.09 11.58
C GLY A 302 -23.44 -25.45 11.65
N PHE A 303 -22.36 -26.24 11.76
CA PHE A 303 -20.98 -25.77 11.71
C PHE A 303 -20.62 -25.12 10.36
N LEU A 304 -20.97 -25.77 9.25
CA LEU A 304 -20.68 -25.28 7.90
C LEU A 304 -21.40 -23.95 7.61
N GLU A 305 -22.62 -23.76 8.11
CA GLU A 305 -23.35 -22.49 8.04
C GLU A 305 -22.87 -21.44 9.07
N SER A 306 -22.54 -21.86 10.30
CA SER A 306 -22.20 -20.93 11.39
C SER A 306 -20.81 -20.34 11.26
N ASP A 307 -19.82 -21.08 10.77
CA ASP A 307 -18.41 -20.71 10.93
C ASP A 307 -17.73 -20.26 9.62
N PHE A 308 -18.40 -20.42 8.48
CA PHE A 308 -17.93 -19.95 7.15
C PHE A 308 -18.77 -18.81 6.58
N CYS A 309 -18.24 -18.11 5.57
CA CYS A 309 -19.05 -17.24 4.72
C CYS A 309 -19.52 -17.96 3.45
N ARG A 310 -20.67 -17.51 2.89
CA ARG A 310 -21.26 -17.99 1.63
C ARG A 310 -21.74 -19.45 1.58
N VAL A 311 -21.75 -20.15 2.70
CA VAL A 311 -22.45 -21.43 2.86
C VAL A 311 -23.87 -21.17 3.40
N SER A 312 -24.88 -21.80 2.81
CA SER A 312 -26.26 -21.86 3.33
C SER A 312 -26.56 -23.28 3.84
N THR A 313 -27.62 -23.47 4.61
CA THR A 313 -28.06 -24.79 5.10
C THR A 313 -28.19 -25.83 3.98
N GLN A 314 -28.73 -25.43 2.82
CA GLN A 314 -28.86 -26.29 1.63
C GLN A 314 -27.49 -26.74 1.10
N ILE A 315 -26.55 -25.81 0.95
CA ILE A 315 -25.19 -26.12 0.47
C ILE A 315 -24.42 -26.94 1.52
N ALA A 316 -24.62 -26.67 2.81
CA ALA A 316 -24.04 -27.46 3.91
C ALA A 316 -24.54 -28.92 3.87
N GLU A 317 -25.83 -29.14 3.65
CA GLU A 317 -26.39 -30.47 3.43
C GLU A 317 -25.82 -31.16 2.18
N GLU A 318 -25.69 -30.45 1.06
CA GLU A 318 -25.11 -30.99 -0.18
C GLU A 318 -23.65 -31.41 0.03
N ILE A 319 -22.84 -30.60 0.73
CA ILE A 319 -21.46 -30.92 1.11
C ILE A 319 -21.45 -32.16 2.02
N CYS A 320 -22.31 -32.25 3.04
CA CYS A 320 -22.39 -33.42 3.91
C CYS A 320 -22.75 -34.70 3.12
N LYS A 321 -23.73 -34.61 2.21
CA LYS A 321 -24.15 -35.72 1.32
C LYS A 321 -23.01 -36.16 0.39
N ALA A 322 -22.27 -35.22 -0.20
CA ALA A 322 -21.10 -35.51 -1.03
C ALA A 322 -19.94 -36.13 -0.23
N ALA A 323 -19.67 -35.61 0.98
CA ALA A 323 -18.66 -36.11 1.90
C ALA A 323 -18.99 -37.48 2.53
N LYS A 324 -20.23 -37.97 2.36
CA LYS A 324 -20.80 -39.14 3.05
C LYS A 324 -20.79 -39.00 4.58
N VAL A 325 -20.96 -37.77 5.07
CA VAL A 325 -21.04 -37.41 6.48
C VAL A 325 -22.49 -37.12 6.84
N SER A 326 -22.98 -37.62 7.99
CA SER A 326 -24.32 -37.25 8.46
C SER A 326 -24.37 -35.75 8.79
N PRO A 327 -25.34 -34.98 8.27
CA PRO A 327 -25.52 -33.56 8.62
C PRO A 327 -25.61 -33.31 10.14
N GLU A 328 -26.16 -34.28 10.87
CA GLU A 328 -26.39 -34.26 12.33
C GLU A 328 -25.20 -34.76 13.16
N ALA A 329 -24.13 -35.27 12.52
CA ALA A 329 -22.94 -35.70 13.27
C ALA A 329 -22.32 -34.53 14.05
N LYS A 330 -21.65 -34.81 15.16
CA LYS A 330 -21.00 -33.76 15.95
C LYS A 330 -19.66 -33.35 15.30
N PRO A 331 -19.40 -32.04 15.07
CA PRO A 331 -18.14 -31.57 14.51
C PRO A 331 -16.88 -32.11 15.20
N ARG A 332 -16.90 -32.23 16.54
CA ARG A 332 -15.77 -32.69 17.36
C ARG A 332 -15.43 -34.17 17.23
N GLU A 333 -16.32 -34.98 16.65
CA GLU A 333 -16.12 -36.41 16.42
C GLU A 333 -15.52 -36.70 15.02
N LEU A 334 -15.54 -35.72 14.10
CA LEU A 334 -14.89 -35.81 12.79
C LEU A 334 -13.36 -35.74 12.92
N LYS A 335 -12.69 -36.89 12.73
CA LYS A 335 -11.22 -37.01 12.80
C LYS A 335 -10.67 -37.91 11.68
N GLY A 336 -9.40 -37.72 11.33
CA GLY A 336 -8.70 -38.52 10.33
C GLY A 336 -9.36 -38.48 8.94
N PRO A 337 -9.52 -39.63 8.26
CA PRO A 337 -9.87 -39.66 6.82
C PRO A 337 -11.25 -39.09 6.50
N VAL A 338 -12.20 -39.11 7.46
CA VAL A 338 -13.53 -38.52 7.28
C VAL A 338 -13.45 -36.99 7.18
N ALA A 339 -12.60 -36.37 8.01
CA ALA A 339 -12.35 -34.94 7.96
C ALA A 339 -11.58 -34.53 6.69
N GLU A 340 -10.64 -35.37 6.21
CA GLU A 340 -9.98 -35.15 4.91
C GLU A 340 -10.95 -35.23 3.74
N THR A 341 -11.90 -36.16 3.78
CA THR A 341 -12.93 -36.34 2.74
C THR A 341 -13.83 -35.12 2.70
N LEU A 342 -14.30 -34.66 3.87
CA LEU A 342 -15.04 -33.40 4.00
C LEU A 342 -14.23 -32.23 3.43
N TYR A 343 -12.96 -32.07 3.80
CA TYR A 343 -12.08 -31.00 3.28
C TYR A 343 -11.94 -31.02 1.75
N LYS A 344 -11.75 -32.21 1.15
CA LYS A 344 -11.66 -32.36 -0.31
C LYS A 344 -12.97 -31.96 -1.00
N THR A 345 -14.11 -32.48 -0.54
CA THR A 345 -15.43 -32.09 -1.09
C THR A 345 -15.75 -30.61 -0.91
N LEU A 346 -15.29 -30.00 0.19
CA LEU A 346 -15.46 -28.58 0.49
C LEU A 346 -14.66 -27.67 -0.48
N GLN A 347 -13.49 -28.12 -0.93
CA GLN A 347 -12.66 -27.45 -1.93
C GLN A 347 -13.17 -27.69 -3.37
N GLU A 348 -13.79 -28.84 -3.65
CA GLU A 348 -14.38 -29.18 -4.95
C GLU A 348 -15.75 -28.54 -5.20
N THR A 349 -16.52 -28.28 -4.14
CA THR A 349 -17.86 -27.66 -4.20
C THR A 349 -17.77 -26.23 -4.75
N LYS A 350 -18.64 -25.88 -5.72
CA LYS A 350 -18.68 -24.53 -6.31
C LYS A 350 -19.46 -23.55 -5.42
N LEU A 351 -18.75 -22.62 -4.80
CA LEU A 351 -19.31 -21.64 -3.87
C LEU A 351 -19.35 -20.23 -4.47
N MET A 352 -20.26 -19.40 -3.95
CA MET A 352 -20.30 -17.96 -4.24
C MET A 352 -19.05 -17.27 -3.68
N ALA A 353 -18.52 -16.29 -4.42
CA ALA A 353 -17.37 -15.50 -3.99
C ALA A 353 -17.60 -14.80 -2.63
N PRO A 354 -16.55 -14.70 -1.79
CA PRO A 354 -16.61 -14.03 -0.49
C PRO A 354 -17.14 -12.59 -0.61
N PRO A 355 -17.85 -12.09 0.43
CA PRO A 355 -18.38 -10.73 0.42
C PRO A 355 -17.25 -9.69 0.41
N THR A 356 -17.42 -8.64 -0.38
CA THR A 356 -16.41 -7.60 -0.64
C THR A 356 -16.39 -6.48 0.40
N ASN A 357 -17.33 -6.50 1.35
CA ASN A 357 -17.51 -5.46 2.38
C ASN A 357 -16.42 -5.47 3.47
N CYS A 358 -15.46 -6.39 3.40
CA CYS A 358 -14.32 -6.54 4.31
C CYS A 358 -13.03 -5.89 3.81
N ILE A 359 -13.04 -5.34 2.59
CA ILE A 359 -11.95 -4.58 2.00
C ILE A 359 -12.38 -3.13 1.77
N SER A 360 -11.45 -2.21 1.99
CA SER A 360 -11.62 -0.77 1.90
C SER A 360 -10.56 -0.23 0.93
N PRO A 361 -10.85 -0.14 -0.38
CA PRO A 361 -9.92 0.44 -1.35
C PRO A 361 -9.60 1.91 -1.02
N ILE A 362 -8.64 2.50 -1.72
CA ILE A 362 -8.41 3.95 -1.70
C ILE A 362 -9.42 4.64 -2.62
N GLY A 363 -9.68 4.06 -3.80
CA GLY A 363 -10.59 4.61 -4.81
C GLY A 363 -9.91 5.59 -5.76
N GLU A 364 -10.38 5.62 -7.02
CA GLU A 364 -9.70 6.31 -8.12
C GLU A 364 -9.47 7.81 -7.86
N LYS A 365 -10.48 8.52 -7.33
CA LYS A 365 -10.42 9.96 -7.01
C LYS A 365 -9.36 10.30 -5.95
N ALA A 366 -9.27 9.49 -4.92
CA ALA A 366 -8.31 9.67 -3.82
C ALA A 366 -6.88 9.30 -4.26
N ILE A 367 -6.72 8.29 -5.14
CA ILE A 367 -5.44 8.02 -5.80
C ILE A 367 -5.02 9.21 -6.68
N LEU A 368 -5.96 9.78 -7.45
CA LEU A 368 -5.72 10.97 -8.27
C LEU A 368 -5.31 12.19 -7.43
N SER A 369 -6.01 12.51 -6.33
CA SER A 369 -5.67 13.67 -5.47
C SER A 369 -4.31 13.50 -4.78
N GLY A 370 -4.01 12.30 -4.27
CA GLY A 370 -2.73 11.98 -3.64
C GLY A 370 -1.55 12.06 -4.62
N LEU A 371 -1.71 11.51 -5.83
CA LEU A 371 -0.70 11.61 -6.89
C LEU A 371 -0.51 13.06 -7.37
N TYR A 372 -1.61 13.78 -7.62
CA TYR A 372 -1.57 15.15 -8.14
C TYR A 372 -0.84 16.11 -7.18
N LYS A 373 -1.07 16.01 -5.86
CA LYS A 373 -0.41 16.87 -4.86
C LYS A 373 1.10 16.64 -4.78
N GLN A 374 1.52 15.42 -4.46
CA GLN A 374 2.93 15.13 -4.15
C GLN A 374 3.80 14.95 -5.40
N ILE A 375 3.24 14.41 -6.48
CA ILE A 375 4.01 14.05 -7.67
C ILE A 375 3.85 15.13 -8.74
N LYS A 376 4.97 15.54 -9.34
CA LYS A 376 4.98 16.45 -10.48
C LYS A 376 4.78 15.66 -11.78
N GLY A 377 3.76 16.01 -12.56
CA GLY A 377 3.44 15.39 -13.84
C GLY A 377 2.52 16.27 -14.70
N GLU A 378 2.42 15.91 -15.98
CA GLU A 378 1.55 16.51 -16.99
C GLU A 378 0.22 15.75 -17.11
N PHE A 379 0.26 14.42 -16.89
CA PHE A 379 -0.88 13.52 -17.04
C PHE A 379 -0.96 12.55 -15.87
N TYR A 380 -2.15 12.39 -15.30
CA TYR A 380 -2.46 11.47 -14.20
C TYR A 380 -3.67 10.61 -14.57
N THR A 381 -3.67 9.33 -14.21
CA THR A 381 -4.84 8.43 -14.34
C THR A 381 -4.86 7.42 -13.19
N ALA A 382 -6.05 7.02 -12.75
CA ALA A 382 -6.25 5.92 -11.79
C ALA A 382 -7.27 4.90 -12.31
N VAL A 383 -7.13 3.64 -11.86
CA VAL A 383 -8.00 2.49 -12.17
C VAL A 383 -8.16 1.65 -10.92
N SER A 384 -9.39 1.36 -10.49
CA SER A 384 -9.71 0.42 -9.41
C SER A 384 -10.40 -0.81 -10.01
N ARG A 385 -9.77 -1.99 -9.90
CA ARG A 385 -10.27 -3.23 -10.51
C ARG A 385 -11.47 -3.79 -9.74
N PRO A 386 -12.40 -4.52 -10.41
CA PRO A 386 -13.38 -5.31 -9.70
C PRO A 386 -12.69 -6.33 -8.78
N PRO A 387 -13.29 -6.67 -7.62
CA PRO A 387 -12.68 -7.56 -6.65
C PRO A 387 -12.49 -8.98 -7.21
N ALA A 388 -11.27 -9.49 -7.04
CA ALA A 388 -10.89 -10.87 -7.33
C ALA A 388 -10.71 -11.67 -6.03
N VAL A 389 -10.39 -12.95 -6.14
CA VAL A 389 -10.24 -13.87 -5.01
C VAL A 389 -8.98 -14.71 -5.20
N TYR A 390 -8.13 -14.82 -4.18
CA TYR A 390 -7.00 -15.76 -4.14
C TYR A 390 -7.08 -16.55 -2.83
N ARG A 391 -6.95 -17.88 -2.87
CA ARG A 391 -7.09 -18.77 -1.68
C ARG A 391 -8.24 -18.34 -0.74
N GLY A 392 -9.47 -18.20 -1.28
CA GLY A 392 -10.66 -17.75 -0.54
C GLY A 392 -10.66 -16.31 0.01
N ASN A 393 -9.58 -15.54 -0.12
CA ASN A 393 -9.47 -14.16 0.35
C ASN A 393 -9.84 -13.17 -0.78
N PRO A 394 -10.80 -12.25 -0.58
CA PRO A 394 -11.11 -11.21 -1.56
C PRO A 394 -10.03 -10.13 -1.57
N PHE A 395 -9.64 -9.69 -2.78
CA PHE A 395 -8.70 -8.60 -2.98
C PHE A 395 -9.12 -7.66 -4.12
N ILE A 396 -8.75 -6.39 -4.01
CA ILE A 396 -8.83 -5.39 -5.10
C ILE A 396 -7.41 -4.94 -5.44
N ILE A 397 -7.15 -4.76 -6.73
CA ILE A 397 -5.95 -4.09 -7.22
C ILE A 397 -6.35 -2.71 -7.76
N GLU A 398 -5.61 -1.70 -7.35
CA GLU A 398 -5.74 -0.34 -7.87
C GLU A 398 -4.40 0.08 -8.48
N ALA A 399 -4.43 0.72 -9.64
CA ALA A 399 -3.25 1.20 -10.33
C ALA A 399 -3.40 2.69 -10.67
N GLY A 400 -2.31 3.43 -10.56
CA GLY A 400 -2.23 4.83 -10.95
C GLY A 400 -0.97 5.09 -11.76
N LEU A 401 -1.04 6.05 -12.68
CA LEU A 401 0.13 6.58 -13.39
C LEU A 401 0.16 8.09 -13.24
N ALA A 402 1.36 8.64 -13.02
CA ALA A 402 1.70 10.03 -13.30
C ALA A 402 2.78 10.04 -14.39
N TYR A 403 2.70 10.95 -15.36
CA TYR A 403 3.62 11.01 -16.51
C TYR A 403 3.94 12.47 -16.89
N GLY A 404 5.18 12.71 -17.35
CA GLY A 404 5.69 14.03 -17.71
C GLY A 404 6.27 14.80 -16.53
N ASN A 405 6.72 16.03 -16.76
CA ASN A 405 7.21 16.95 -15.72
C ASN A 405 6.29 18.17 -15.65
N ARG A 406 5.97 18.69 -14.44
CA ARG A 406 5.14 19.91 -14.31
C ARG A 406 5.74 21.03 -15.18
N PRO A 407 4.96 21.74 -16.02
CA PRO A 407 5.48 22.67 -17.04
C PRO A 407 6.49 23.71 -16.51
N GLN A 408 6.34 24.15 -15.26
CA GLN A 408 7.25 25.10 -14.60
C GLN A 408 8.69 24.59 -14.44
N ASP A 409 8.90 23.28 -14.27
CA ASP A 409 10.26 22.72 -14.15
C ASP A 409 10.92 22.45 -15.52
N GLN A 410 10.18 22.48 -16.63
CA GLN A 410 10.73 22.35 -17.99
C GLN A 410 11.66 23.52 -18.38
N HIS A 411 11.60 24.64 -17.65
CA HIS A 411 12.45 25.83 -17.86
C HIS A 411 13.71 25.87 -16.99
N LYS A 412 13.96 24.86 -16.15
CA LYS A 412 15.30 24.71 -15.56
C LYS A 412 16.24 24.15 -16.62
N PRO A 413 17.40 24.77 -16.89
CA PRO A 413 18.40 24.12 -17.74
C PRO A 413 18.77 22.79 -17.09
N GLN A 414 18.67 21.70 -17.86
CA GLN A 414 19.32 20.45 -17.51
C GLN A 414 20.80 20.77 -17.28
N GLN A 415 21.38 20.29 -16.17
CA GLN A 415 22.81 20.48 -15.94
C GLN A 415 23.55 19.89 -17.14
N PRO A 416 24.47 20.64 -17.77
CA PRO A 416 25.18 20.15 -18.95
C PRO A 416 25.99 18.92 -18.54
N THR A 417 25.55 17.76 -19.01
CA THR A 417 26.33 16.52 -18.94
C THR A 417 27.67 16.80 -19.59
N MET A 418 28.76 16.44 -18.91
CA MET A 418 30.11 16.61 -19.44
C MET A 418 30.20 15.96 -20.84
N PRO A 419 30.94 16.54 -21.79
CA PRO A 419 31.08 15.96 -23.13
C PRO A 419 31.62 14.53 -23.02
N LYS A 420 30.77 13.55 -23.34
CA LYS A 420 31.13 12.12 -23.45
C LYS A 420 32.09 11.94 -24.64
N ALA A 421 32.95 10.93 -24.57
CA ALA A 421 33.93 10.68 -25.63
C ALA A 421 33.28 10.02 -26.86
N GLU A 422 33.86 10.25 -28.04
CA GLU A 422 33.38 9.66 -29.31
C GLU A 422 33.45 8.12 -29.24
N GLY A 423 32.29 7.45 -29.19
CA GLY A 423 32.20 5.99 -29.17
C GLY A 423 31.14 5.39 -28.24
N GLU A 424 30.54 6.17 -27.34
CA GLU A 424 29.29 5.77 -26.68
C GLU A 424 28.09 6.09 -27.61
N ASP A 425 27.24 5.10 -27.88
CA ASP A 425 25.97 5.31 -28.59
C ASP A 425 25.04 6.25 -27.79
N ASP A 426 24.09 6.91 -28.47
CA ASP A 426 23.05 7.76 -27.87
C ASP A 426 21.99 6.95 -27.06
N GLU A 427 22.41 6.22 -26.03
CA GLU A 427 21.54 5.92 -24.90
C GLU A 427 21.29 7.23 -24.14
N GLU A 428 20.30 8.01 -24.60
CA GLU A 428 19.69 9.11 -23.83
C GLU A 428 19.48 8.61 -22.39
N ASP A 429 20.09 9.29 -21.40
CA ASP A 429 20.06 8.96 -19.96
C ASP A 429 18.61 9.07 -19.40
N SER A 430 17.80 8.10 -19.81
CA SER A 430 16.35 8.11 -19.74
C SER A 430 15.89 7.76 -18.34
N GLU A 431 15.46 8.76 -17.57
CA GLU A 431 14.99 8.55 -16.21
C GLU A 431 13.99 7.38 -16.14
N LEU A 432 14.37 6.32 -15.42
CA LEU A 432 13.58 5.10 -15.33
C LEU A 432 12.39 5.29 -14.36
N ALA A 433 11.21 4.82 -14.76
CA ALA A 433 9.97 4.97 -14.03
C ALA A 433 10.06 4.63 -12.52
N ARG A 434 9.63 5.53 -11.64
CA ARG A 434 9.54 5.29 -10.19
C ARG A 434 8.34 4.37 -9.91
N VAL A 435 8.56 3.11 -9.53
CA VAL A 435 7.47 2.20 -9.15
C VAL A 435 7.21 2.26 -7.65
N ILE A 436 6.06 2.82 -7.26
CA ILE A 436 5.59 2.90 -5.88
C ILE A 436 4.55 1.80 -5.62
N ARG A 437 4.71 1.09 -4.50
CA ARG A 437 3.96 -0.12 -4.16
C ARG A 437 3.27 0.04 -2.81
N TYR A 438 2.00 -0.35 -2.71
CA TYR A 438 1.24 -0.32 -1.46
C TYR A 438 0.53 -1.65 -1.20
N ALA A 439 0.49 -2.04 0.08
CA ALA A 439 -0.36 -3.10 0.58
C ALA A 439 -1.21 -2.54 1.73
N ASN A 440 -2.53 -2.64 1.63
CA ASN A 440 -3.48 -2.10 2.61
C ASN A 440 -3.19 -0.65 3.04
N ARG A 441 -2.98 0.25 2.08
CA ARG A 441 -2.55 1.66 2.24
C ARG A 441 -1.18 1.91 2.90
N VAL A 442 -0.42 0.86 3.22
CA VAL A 442 0.96 0.95 3.75
C VAL A 442 1.97 0.95 2.59
N PRO A 443 2.92 1.91 2.52
CA PRO A 443 3.98 1.91 1.50
C PRO A 443 4.98 0.76 1.71
N LEU A 444 5.43 0.16 0.59
CA LEU A 444 6.43 -0.90 0.56
C LEU A 444 7.74 -0.38 -0.07
N LEU A 445 8.79 -0.20 0.73
CA LEU A 445 10.05 0.42 0.28
C LEU A 445 11.14 -0.61 -0.05
N TYR A 446 11.33 -1.67 0.74
CA TYR A 446 12.41 -2.64 0.51
C TYR A 446 11.97 -3.83 -0.37
N GLN A 447 12.95 -4.64 -0.81
CA GLN A 447 12.73 -5.90 -1.57
C GLN A 447 11.89 -5.74 -2.86
N GLN A 448 12.01 -4.58 -3.53
CA GLN A 448 11.24 -4.24 -4.74
C GLN A 448 11.29 -5.33 -5.82
N SER A 449 12.47 -5.89 -6.11
CA SER A 449 12.69 -6.94 -7.12
C SER A 449 12.00 -8.28 -6.83
N ALA A 450 11.75 -8.61 -5.55
CA ALA A 450 11.05 -9.83 -5.16
C ALA A 450 9.51 -9.71 -5.31
N CYS A 451 8.99 -8.48 -5.33
CA CYS A 451 7.56 -8.18 -5.27
C CYS A 451 6.85 -8.44 -6.59
N SER A 452 5.74 -9.20 -6.55
CA SER A 452 4.90 -9.51 -7.73
C SER A 452 4.52 -8.25 -8.51
N THR A 453 4.19 -7.16 -7.82
CA THR A 453 3.95 -5.82 -8.38
C THR A 453 5.04 -5.33 -9.35
N PHE A 454 6.31 -5.48 -8.97
CA PHE A 454 7.44 -5.00 -9.78
C PHE A 454 7.65 -5.90 -11.00
N LYS A 455 7.52 -7.22 -10.81
CA LYS A 455 7.54 -8.20 -11.91
C LYS A 455 6.42 -7.94 -12.91
N ALA A 456 5.21 -7.63 -12.44
CA ALA A 456 4.06 -7.28 -13.28
C ALA A 456 4.32 -5.99 -14.10
N VAL A 457 4.95 -4.97 -13.50
CA VAL A 457 5.37 -3.75 -14.23
C VAL A 457 6.44 -4.08 -15.30
N LEU A 458 7.45 -4.90 -14.98
CA LEU A 458 8.48 -5.32 -15.93
C LEU A 458 7.92 -6.20 -17.07
N SER A 459 6.97 -7.09 -16.77
CA SER A 459 6.32 -7.97 -17.76
C SER A 459 5.31 -7.24 -18.66
N THR A 460 4.92 -6.01 -18.29
CA THR A 460 4.05 -5.18 -19.11
C THR A 460 4.86 -4.54 -20.23
N THR A 461 4.39 -4.70 -21.48
CA THR A 461 5.07 -4.22 -22.69
C THR A 461 4.74 -2.76 -22.99
N TRP A 462 5.41 -1.83 -22.31
CA TRP A 462 5.11 -0.40 -22.35
C TRP A 462 5.33 0.26 -23.72
N LYS A 463 6.15 -0.34 -24.60
CA LYS A 463 6.29 0.06 -26.01
C LYS A 463 4.96 0.18 -26.75
N ASN A 464 4.01 -0.70 -26.43
CA ASN A 464 2.66 -0.68 -27.01
C ASN A 464 1.87 0.59 -26.66
N TYR A 465 2.30 1.33 -25.63
CA TYR A 465 1.68 2.57 -25.13
C TYR A 465 2.49 3.84 -25.48
N GLY A 466 3.50 3.75 -26.35
CA GLY A 466 4.30 4.92 -26.78
C GLY A 466 5.43 5.29 -25.83
N LEU A 467 5.96 4.34 -25.05
CA LEU A 467 7.08 4.57 -24.13
C LEU A 467 8.33 3.79 -24.58
N SER A 468 9.51 4.37 -24.37
CA SER A 468 10.78 3.66 -24.51
C SER A 468 10.90 2.59 -23.41
N GLN A 469 11.58 1.47 -23.71
CA GLN A 469 11.84 0.40 -22.74
C GLN A 469 12.99 -0.48 -23.27
N SER A 470 14.12 -0.54 -22.55
CA SER A 470 15.18 -1.50 -22.84
C SER A 470 14.81 -2.91 -22.34
N ARG A 471 15.49 -3.95 -22.83
CA ARG A 471 15.06 -5.34 -22.63
C ARG A 471 15.22 -5.77 -21.18
N GLY A 472 14.10 -5.95 -20.47
CA GLY A 472 14.08 -6.34 -19.05
C GLY A 472 14.17 -5.17 -18.08
N ALA A 473 14.14 -3.93 -18.58
CA ALA A 473 14.09 -2.72 -17.77
C ALA A 473 12.65 -2.23 -17.55
N LEU A 474 12.53 -1.27 -16.63
CA LEU A 474 11.35 -0.41 -16.49
C LEU A 474 11.18 0.47 -17.75
N PRO A 475 9.97 1.00 -18.02
CA PRO A 475 9.81 2.01 -19.05
C PRO A 475 10.62 3.27 -18.74
N GLY A 476 11.17 3.87 -19.80
CA GLY A 476 11.95 5.10 -19.73
C GLY A 476 11.09 6.36 -19.87
N GLY A 477 11.55 7.44 -19.26
CA GLY A 477 10.91 8.75 -19.24
C GLY A 477 10.28 9.08 -17.89
N PRO A 478 10.12 10.38 -17.55
CA PRO A 478 9.64 10.84 -16.25
C PRO A 478 8.21 10.36 -16.01
N MET A 479 8.08 9.32 -15.20
CA MET A 479 6.79 8.74 -14.82
C MET A 479 6.86 8.02 -13.48
N VAL A 480 5.71 7.97 -12.81
CA VAL A 480 5.54 7.23 -11.56
C VAL A 480 4.40 6.23 -11.72
N ILE A 481 4.68 4.97 -11.38
CA ILE A 481 3.75 3.86 -11.47
C ILE A 481 3.33 3.49 -10.05
N PHE A 482 2.08 3.83 -9.70
CA PHE A 482 1.44 3.48 -8.44
C PHE A 482 0.71 2.15 -8.59
N VAL A 483 0.89 1.22 -7.64
CA VAL A 483 0.01 0.04 -7.52
C VAL A 483 -0.28 -0.25 -6.05
N HIS A 484 -1.55 -0.45 -5.73
CA HIS A 484 -2.08 -0.81 -4.43
C HIS A 484 -2.80 -2.16 -4.48
N MET A 485 -2.51 -3.03 -3.51
CA MET A 485 -3.32 -4.22 -3.21
C MET A 485 -4.08 -4.02 -1.89
N ALA A 486 -5.40 -4.05 -1.97
CA ALA A 486 -6.31 -4.04 -0.82
C ALA A 486 -6.84 -5.46 -0.58
N SER A 487 -6.58 -6.04 0.60
CA SER A 487 -7.05 -7.39 0.94
C SER A 487 -7.19 -7.60 2.45
N VAL A 488 -8.02 -8.58 2.85
CA VAL A 488 -8.14 -9.03 4.25
C VAL A 488 -6.83 -9.67 4.73
N TRP A 489 -6.23 -10.50 3.88
CA TRP A 489 -4.91 -11.10 4.06
C TRP A 489 -4.05 -10.67 2.88
N VAL A 490 -2.82 -10.20 3.11
CA VAL A 490 -1.88 -9.90 2.02
C VAL A 490 -0.77 -10.96 2.07
N PRO A 491 -0.47 -11.64 0.96
CA PRO A 491 0.52 -12.70 0.98
C PRO A 491 1.92 -12.09 0.87
N PHE A 492 2.54 -11.79 2.01
CA PHE A 492 3.91 -11.27 2.04
C PHE A 492 4.95 -12.38 1.85
N THR A 493 6.12 -12.04 1.28
CA THR A 493 7.26 -12.95 1.15
C THR A 493 8.04 -13.18 2.46
N SER A 494 7.82 -12.32 3.47
CA SER A 494 8.47 -12.38 4.78
C SER A 494 7.63 -11.66 5.84
N GLU A 495 7.88 -11.99 7.11
CA GLU A 495 7.21 -11.43 8.30
C GLU A 495 7.39 -9.90 8.42
N SER A 496 8.47 -9.35 7.84
CA SER A 496 8.73 -7.91 7.76
C SER A 496 7.79 -7.14 6.82
N LYS A 497 6.98 -7.83 6.00
CA LYS A 497 5.96 -7.24 5.10
C LYS A 497 6.53 -6.25 4.06
N GLU A 498 7.62 -6.60 3.36
CA GLU A 498 8.30 -5.70 2.40
C GLU A 498 7.92 -5.95 0.92
N ALA A 499 7.48 -7.17 0.59
CA ALA A 499 7.12 -7.55 -0.78
C ALA A 499 5.91 -8.50 -0.79
N ILE A 500 5.03 -8.31 -1.78
CA ILE A 500 3.89 -9.18 -2.07
C ILE A 500 4.41 -10.37 -2.88
N ALA A 501 4.09 -11.58 -2.42
CA ALA A 501 4.47 -12.84 -3.05
C ALA A 501 3.80 -13.03 -4.42
N ASP A 502 4.46 -13.83 -5.26
CA ASP A 502 4.09 -14.00 -6.67
C ASP A 502 3.07 -15.13 -6.81
N TYR A 503 1.82 -14.75 -7.05
CA TYR A 503 0.69 -15.65 -7.32
C TYR A 503 0.05 -15.24 -8.64
N ASP A 504 -0.27 -16.21 -9.50
CA ASP A 504 -0.76 -15.99 -10.87
C ASP A 504 -2.03 -15.13 -10.89
N GLU A 505 -2.95 -15.32 -9.94
CA GLU A 505 -4.21 -14.54 -9.86
C GLU A 505 -3.93 -13.07 -9.54
N ILE A 506 -2.98 -12.80 -8.65
CA ILE A 506 -2.57 -11.45 -8.24
C ILE A 506 -1.79 -10.77 -9.37
N GLN A 507 -0.80 -11.45 -9.93
CA GLN A 507 0.03 -10.93 -11.03
C GLN A 507 -0.81 -10.61 -12.27
N LYS A 508 -1.81 -11.45 -12.57
CA LYS A 508 -2.78 -11.25 -13.66
C LYS A 508 -3.60 -9.99 -13.47
N GLU A 509 -4.21 -9.76 -12.31
CA GLU A 509 -5.04 -8.56 -12.08
C GLU A 509 -4.21 -7.27 -11.99
N ILE A 510 -2.98 -7.32 -11.44
CA ILE A 510 -2.03 -6.20 -11.54
C ILE A 510 -1.71 -5.89 -13.01
N THR A 511 -1.40 -6.91 -13.80
CA THR A 511 -1.12 -6.74 -15.24
C THR A 511 -2.33 -6.19 -16.00
N LEU A 512 -3.56 -6.58 -15.65
CA LEU A 512 -4.79 -6.04 -16.26
C LEU A 512 -5.04 -4.57 -15.88
N ALA A 513 -4.79 -4.19 -14.62
CA ALA A 513 -4.86 -2.80 -14.16
C ALA A 513 -3.82 -1.91 -14.88
N LEU A 514 -2.55 -2.33 -14.91
CA LEU A 514 -1.48 -1.62 -15.61
C LEU A 514 -1.75 -1.48 -17.11
N ARG A 515 -2.28 -2.52 -17.77
CA ARG A 515 -2.72 -2.47 -19.17
C ARG A 515 -3.89 -1.52 -19.41
N GLU A 516 -4.67 -1.15 -18.39
CA GLU A 516 -5.71 -0.13 -18.52
C GLU A 516 -5.16 1.29 -18.39
N CYS A 517 -4.37 1.56 -17.34
CA CYS A 517 -3.70 2.85 -17.21
C CYS A 517 -2.79 3.13 -18.41
N GLY A 518 -2.06 2.12 -18.90
CA GLY A 518 -1.24 2.20 -20.11
C GLY A 518 -2.05 2.48 -21.39
N ARG A 519 -3.27 1.94 -21.52
CA ARG A 519 -4.18 2.31 -22.63
C ARG A 519 -4.57 3.78 -22.58
N ARG A 520 -4.88 4.32 -21.39
CA ARG A 520 -5.23 5.75 -21.21
C ARG A 520 -4.02 6.66 -21.49
N LEU A 521 -2.85 6.33 -20.94
CA LEU A 521 -1.59 7.04 -21.21
C LEU A 521 -1.20 7.01 -22.69
N GLY A 522 -1.32 5.86 -23.36
CA GLY A 522 -0.97 5.73 -24.77
C GLY A 522 -1.88 6.52 -25.73
N LEU A 523 -3.09 6.91 -25.30
CA LEU A 523 -3.91 7.89 -26.03
C LEU A 523 -3.36 9.30 -25.88
N PHE A 524 -2.94 9.69 -24.67
CA PHE A 524 -2.32 11.00 -24.39
C PHE A 524 -1.00 11.17 -25.14
N VAL A 525 -0.07 10.20 -25.02
CA VAL A 525 1.25 10.27 -25.67
C VAL A 525 1.11 10.38 -27.19
N ARG A 526 0.32 9.51 -27.84
CA ARG A 526 0.11 9.56 -29.30
C ARG A 526 -0.61 10.83 -29.76
N ARG A 527 -1.49 11.43 -28.94
CA ARG A 527 -2.10 12.74 -29.21
C ARG A 527 -1.03 13.84 -29.23
N ARG A 528 -0.11 13.84 -28.26
CA ARG A 528 1.02 14.78 -28.15
C ARG A 528 2.03 14.59 -29.29
N GLU A 529 2.43 13.36 -29.61
CA GLU A 529 3.31 13.01 -30.74
C GLU A 529 2.75 13.48 -32.08
N ARG A 530 1.47 13.21 -32.34
CA ARG A 530 0.80 13.64 -33.57
C ARG A 530 0.78 15.16 -33.69
N ALA A 531 0.49 15.86 -32.59
CA ALA A 531 0.50 17.32 -32.58
C ALA A 531 1.91 17.88 -32.84
N ALA A 532 2.94 17.34 -32.20
CA ALA A 532 4.34 17.70 -32.44
C ALA A 532 4.80 17.40 -33.88
N SER A 533 4.26 16.35 -34.51
CA SER A 533 4.53 16.02 -35.92
C SER A 533 3.91 17.05 -36.87
N GLU A 534 2.63 17.38 -36.72
CA GLU A 534 1.97 18.39 -37.57
C GLU A 534 2.49 19.82 -37.31
N PHE A 535 2.95 20.14 -36.09
CA PHE A 535 3.64 21.40 -35.78
C PHE A 535 5.01 21.49 -36.49
N ARG A 536 5.87 20.45 -36.39
CA ARG A 536 7.14 20.41 -37.15
C ARG A 536 6.89 20.54 -38.66
N ARG A 537 5.85 19.86 -39.17
CA ARG A 537 5.41 19.95 -40.56
C ARG A 537 4.96 21.36 -40.95
N ARG A 538 4.31 22.10 -40.04
CA ARG A 538 3.93 23.50 -40.26
C ARG A 538 5.14 24.41 -40.38
N ASN A 539 6.10 24.32 -39.46
CA ASN A 539 7.35 25.10 -39.55
C ASN A 539 8.10 24.81 -40.86
N ILE A 540 8.16 23.54 -41.28
CA ILE A 540 8.72 23.12 -42.56
C ILE A 540 7.96 23.75 -43.74
N PHE A 541 6.62 23.77 -43.70
CA PHE A 541 5.83 24.45 -44.73
C PHE A 541 6.05 25.97 -44.73
N GLU A 542 6.14 26.62 -43.57
CA GLU A 542 6.36 28.07 -43.49
C GLU A 542 7.70 28.48 -44.11
N LEU A 543 8.78 27.73 -43.84
CA LEU A 543 10.08 27.89 -44.51
C LEU A 543 9.99 27.72 -46.03
N TYR A 544 9.41 26.60 -46.51
CA TYR A 544 9.32 26.34 -47.95
C TYR A 544 8.34 27.25 -48.70
N ILE A 545 7.35 27.85 -48.01
CA ILE A 545 6.39 28.77 -48.64
C ILE A 545 7.09 30.04 -49.13
N GLU A 546 8.12 30.53 -48.43
CA GLU A 546 8.84 31.73 -48.87
C GLU A 546 9.61 31.45 -50.17
N GLU A 547 10.39 30.37 -50.22
CA GLU A 547 11.10 29.90 -51.42
C GLU A 547 10.15 29.62 -52.61
N VAL A 548 9.00 29.00 -52.37
CA VAL A 548 8.00 28.75 -53.43
C VAL A 548 7.40 30.06 -53.96
N VAL A 549 7.11 31.03 -53.10
CA VAL A 549 6.61 32.36 -53.52
C VAL A 549 7.67 33.14 -54.31
N GLU A 550 8.94 33.09 -53.86
CA GLU A 550 10.11 33.62 -54.58
C GLU A 550 10.23 33.02 -55.98
N ALA A 551 10.26 31.69 -56.08
CA ALA A 551 10.39 30.96 -57.34
C ALA A 551 9.21 31.19 -58.30
N CYS A 552 7.97 31.14 -57.81
CA CYS A 552 6.79 31.42 -58.63
C CYS A 552 6.76 32.87 -59.15
N ASN A 553 7.21 33.85 -58.36
CA ASN A 553 7.32 35.23 -58.81
C ASN A 553 8.42 35.40 -59.87
N ARG A 554 9.55 34.71 -59.72
CA ARG A 554 10.66 34.66 -60.69
C ARG A 554 10.17 34.12 -62.04
N LEU A 555 9.45 32.98 -62.02
CA LEU A 555 8.88 32.34 -63.21
C LEU A 555 7.80 33.16 -63.93
N LYS A 556 7.10 34.07 -63.22
CA LYS A 556 6.13 35.01 -63.82
C LYS A 556 6.67 36.43 -64.03
N GLY A 557 8.00 36.59 -64.06
CA GLY A 557 8.65 37.87 -64.41
C GLY A 557 8.25 39.04 -63.49
N GLY A 558 8.11 38.78 -62.19
CA GLY A 558 7.79 39.82 -61.20
C GLY A 558 6.33 40.27 -61.11
N LYS A 559 5.45 39.79 -61.99
CA LYS A 559 4.03 40.21 -62.07
C LYS A 559 3.09 39.46 -61.11
N LEU A 560 3.61 38.77 -60.10
CA LEU A 560 2.84 37.90 -59.20
C LEU A 560 2.71 38.56 -57.81
N PRO A 561 1.49 38.80 -57.28
CA PRO A 561 1.31 39.38 -55.94
C PRO A 561 1.79 38.40 -54.84
N LYS A 562 3.07 38.52 -54.46
CA LYS A 562 3.77 37.64 -53.50
C LYS A 562 2.97 37.40 -52.22
N GLU A 563 2.53 38.46 -51.56
CA GLU A 563 1.83 38.37 -50.26
C GLU A 563 0.50 37.63 -50.36
N LYS A 564 -0.25 37.83 -51.45
CA LYS A 564 -1.54 37.15 -51.66
C LYS A 564 -1.35 35.64 -51.86
N LEU A 565 -0.27 35.24 -52.54
CA LEU A 565 0.12 33.83 -52.67
C LEU A 565 0.64 33.26 -51.35
N LYS A 566 1.49 34.01 -50.61
CA LYS A 566 2.02 33.61 -49.29
C LYS A 566 0.88 33.36 -48.30
N ALA A 567 -0.07 34.29 -48.18
CA ALA A 567 -1.24 34.15 -47.31
C ALA A 567 -2.16 32.98 -47.71
N GLN A 568 -2.34 32.73 -49.02
CA GLN A 568 -3.09 31.56 -49.49
C GLN A 568 -2.39 30.24 -49.11
N LEU A 569 -1.08 30.13 -49.32
CA LEU A 569 -0.31 28.94 -48.98
C LEU A 569 -0.23 28.72 -47.45
N GLN A 570 -0.04 29.77 -46.66
CA GLN A 570 -0.09 29.70 -45.19
C GLN A 570 -1.47 29.26 -44.70
N LYS A 571 -2.55 29.73 -45.31
CA LYS A 571 -3.92 29.26 -45.00
C LYS A 571 -4.13 27.79 -45.37
N ILE A 572 -3.53 27.30 -46.44
CA ILE A 572 -3.56 25.87 -46.82
C ILE A 572 -2.73 25.03 -45.84
N ALA A 573 -1.54 25.50 -45.45
CA ALA A 573 -0.65 24.84 -44.50
C ALA A 573 -1.28 24.72 -43.11
N SER A 574 -1.86 25.79 -42.57
CA SER A 574 -2.58 25.75 -41.29
C SER A 574 -3.82 24.84 -41.35
N THR A 575 -4.62 24.91 -42.42
CA THR A 575 -5.76 24.00 -42.61
C THR A 575 -5.35 22.51 -42.65
N ARG A 576 -4.24 22.16 -43.32
CA ARG A 576 -3.75 20.77 -43.36
C ARG A 576 -3.05 20.31 -42.08
N THR A 577 -2.42 21.21 -41.34
CA THR A 577 -1.71 20.90 -40.07
C THR A 577 -2.58 21.14 -38.83
N GLY A 578 -3.91 21.08 -38.98
CA GLY A 578 -4.91 21.15 -37.90
C GLY A 578 -5.10 22.52 -37.24
N GLY A 579 -4.37 23.55 -37.66
CA GLY A 579 -4.42 24.90 -37.11
C GLY A 579 -4.29 24.93 -35.59
N GLN A 580 -5.08 25.80 -34.95
CA GLN A 580 -5.09 26.01 -33.51
C GLN A 580 -5.30 24.73 -32.70
N LYS A 581 -6.05 23.74 -33.19
CA LYS A 581 -6.28 22.48 -32.45
C LYS A 581 -4.99 21.68 -32.21
N THR A 582 -4.01 21.83 -33.10
CA THR A 582 -2.68 21.23 -32.97
C THR A 582 -1.85 21.98 -31.93
N ASP A 583 -2.00 23.30 -31.87
CA ASP A 583 -1.28 24.16 -30.92
C ASP A 583 -1.88 24.06 -29.50
N GLN A 584 -3.20 23.83 -29.38
CA GLN A 584 -3.92 23.49 -28.15
C GLN A 584 -3.42 22.15 -27.59
N ALA A 585 -3.35 21.11 -28.42
CA ALA A 585 -2.76 19.81 -28.05
C ALA A 585 -1.25 19.84 -27.74
N LEU A 586 -0.58 20.98 -27.95
CA LEU A 586 0.81 21.26 -27.56
C LEU A 586 0.94 22.29 -26.43
N GLY A 587 -0.18 22.78 -25.86
CA GLY A 587 -0.16 23.79 -24.80
C GLY A 587 0.31 25.20 -25.23
N LYS A 588 0.31 25.50 -26.54
CA LYS A 588 0.77 26.78 -27.12
C LYS A 588 -0.34 27.81 -27.36
N THR A 589 -1.61 27.43 -27.19
CA THR A 589 -2.79 28.32 -27.36
C THR A 589 -3.85 28.06 -26.27
N GLY A 590 -3.37 27.78 -25.06
CA GLY A 590 -4.13 27.81 -23.80
C GLY A 590 -5.08 26.64 -23.53
N ALA A 591 -6.08 26.45 -24.38
CA ALA A 591 -7.00 25.32 -24.22
C ALA A 591 -6.23 23.99 -24.33
N GLY A 592 -6.44 23.11 -23.37
CA GLY A 592 -5.75 21.84 -23.27
C GLY A 592 -6.36 20.73 -24.13
N PRO A 593 -5.77 19.53 -24.07
CA PRO A 593 -6.23 18.40 -24.83
C PRO A 593 -7.33 17.62 -24.09
N GLU A 594 -8.57 18.12 -24.17
CA GLU A 594 -9.86 17.49 -23.80
C GLU A 594 -9.72 16.17 -23.01
N GLY A 595 -9.82 16.30 -21.67
CA GLY A 595 -9.50 15.26 -20.69
C GLY A 595 -10.32 13.97 -20.82
N LEU A 596 -9.64 12.83 -20.64
CA LEU A 596 -10.30 11.52 -20.57
C LEU A 596 -10.97 11.33 -19.20
N PRO A 597 -12.09 10.57 -19.10
CA PRO A 597 -12.69 10.23 -17.82
C PRO A 597 -11.68 9.51 -16.91
N HIS A 598 -11.70 9.86 -15.61
CA HIS A 598 -10.77 9.36 -14.59
C HIS A 598 -9.28 9.61 -14.92
N SER A 599 -9.03 10.77 -15.55
CA SER A 599 -7.70 11.36 -15.71
C SER A 599 -7.68 12.83 -15.29
N ILE A 600 -6.49 13.34 -15.00
CA ILE A 600 -6.20 14.76 -14.77
C ILE A 600 -5.07 15.14 -15.73
N ILE A 601 -5.23 16.23 -16.47
CA ILE A 601 -4.24 16.77 -17.39
C ILE A 601 -3.88 18.19 -16.93
N VAL A 602 -2.59 18.48 -16.85
CA VAL A 602 -2.04 19.77 -16.40
C VAL A 602 -1.38 20.45 -17.60
N THR A 603 -1.92 21.60 -18.01
CA THR A 603 -1.37 22.42 -19.08
C THR A 603 -0.78 23.73 -18.54
N ALA A 604 -0.31 24.61 -19.41
CA ALA A 604 0.26 25.90 -19.02
C ALA A 604 -0.77 26.93 -18.50
N GLU A 605 -2.06 26.76 -18.84
CA GLU A 605 -3.13 27.70 -18.48
C GLU A 605 -4.23 27.09 -17.57
N GLY A 606 -4.19 25.78 -17.27
CA GLY A 606 -5.13 25.18 -16.34
C GLY A 606 -5.05 23.65 -16.19
N ILE A 607 -6.03 23.12 -15.47
CA ILE A 607 -6.24 21.68 -15.25
C ILE A 607 -7.50 21.24 -15.99
N GLU A 608 -7.43 20.10 -16.67
CA GLU A 608 -8.58 19.47 -17.35
C GLU A 608 -8.79 18.03 -16.85
N GLY A 609 -10.04 17.55 -16.84
CA GLY A 609 -10.42 16.23 -16.32
C GLY A 609 -11.28 16.31 -15.07
N GLU A 610 -10.92 15.61 -13.99
CA GLU A 610 -11.61 15.70 -12.68
C GLU A 610 -11.26 17.01 -11.93
N THR A 611 -11.54 18.16 -12.55
CA THR A 611 -11.09 19.49 -12.12
C THR A 611 -11.52 19.86 -10.70
N ALA A 612 -12.70 19.43 -10.25
CA ALA A 612 -13.17 19.65 -8.87
C ALA A 612 -12.27 19.02 -7.80
N VAL A 613 -11.58 17.91 -8.11
CA VAL A 613 -10.62 17.27 -7.20
C VAL A 613 -9.32 18.07 -7.16
N ALA A 614 -8.85 18.54 -8.31
CA ALA A 614 -7.60 19.28 -8.42
C ALA A 614 -7.72 20.73 -7.87
N SER A 615 -8.83 21.41 -8.10
CA SER A 615 -9.05 22.77 -7.58
C SER A 615 -9.25 22.80 -6.05
N GLN A 616 -9.78 21.74 -5.45
CA GLN A 616 -9.74 21.54 -3.99
C GLN A 616 -8.28 21.44 -3.50
N VAL A 617 -7.45 20.61 -4.15
CA VAL A 617 -6.02 20.45 -3.82
C VAL A 617 -5.22 21.76 -3.97
N GLU A 618 -5.59 22.65 -4.90
CA GLU A 618 -4.95 23.96 -5.06
C GLU A 618 -5.47 25.00 -4.04
N ALA A 619 -6.77 25.03 -3.74
CA ALA A 619 -7.33 25.89 -2.70
C ALA A 619 -6.74 25.57 -1.31
N ASP A 620 -6.59 24.28 -0.99
CA ASP A 620 -5.96 23.80 0.25
C ASP A 620 -4.47 24.20 0.35
N GLN A 621 -3.78 24.41 -0.78
CA GLN A 621 -2.41 24.92 -0.79
C GLN A 621 -2.38 26.45 -0.56
N ALA A 622 -3.29 27.20 -1.18
CA ALA A 622 -3.39 28.65 -0.99
C ALA A 622 -3.77 29.03 0.46
N GLY A 623 -4.57 28.22 1.14
CA GLY A 623 -4.96 28.42 2.54
C GLY A 623 -3.85 28.19 3.58
N ALA A 624 -2.68 27.66 3.19
CA ALA A 624 -1.64 27.23 4.12
C ALA A 624 -0.59 28.30 4.50
N ALA A 625 -0.74 29.54 4.02
CA ALA A 625 0.21 30.63 4.29
C ALA A 625 -0.16 31.46 5.54
N PRO A 626 0.62 31.42 6.64
CA PRO A 626 0.33 32.18 7.85
C PRO A 626 0.68 33.67 7.67
N LYS A 627 -0.34 34.52 7.53
CA LYS A 627 -0.19 35.98 7.74
C LYS A 627 -0.32 36.27 9.23
N ALA A 628 0.75 36.77 9.85
CA ALA A 628 0.79 37.10 11.27
C ALA A 628 1.51 38.44 11.54
N THR A 629 0.70 39.49 11.73
CA THR A 629 0.95 40.78 12.43
C THR A 629 -0.41 41.53 12.38
N SER A 630 -1.09 41.85 13.49
CA SER A 630 -0.82 42.92 14.49
C SER A 630 -0.97 44.34 13.90
N ASP A 631 -1.72 45.29 14.47
CA ASP A 631 -2.46 45.30 15.75
C ASP A 631 -3.48 46.49 15.82
N LEU A 632 -4.01 46.77 17.01
CA LEU A 632 -4.68 48.02 17.48
C LEU A 632 -6.23 48.11 17.48
N LEU A 633 -6.79 47.80 18.66
CA LEU A 633 -7.63 48.67 19.51
C LEU A 633 -8.70 49.61 18.90
N GLY A 634 -9.93 49.48 19.43
CA GLY A 634 -10.70 50.65 19.92
C GLY A 634 -12.05 50.95 19.28
N GLU A 635 -13.15 50.46 19.86
CA GLU A 635 -14.10 51.23 20.70
C GLU A 635 -15.47 50.53 20.83
N ILE A 636 -16.24 50.85 21.89
CA ILE A 636 -17.58 50.31 22.17
C ILE A 636 -18.48 51.43 22.71
N PRO A 637 -19.65 51.62 22.09
CA PRO A 637 -20.87 51.80 22.87
C PRO A 637 -22.04 50.95 22.30
N SER A 638 -23.07 50.53 23.03
CA SER A 638 -23.34 50.13 24.43
C SER A 638 -24.88 50.13 24.58
N VAL A 639 -25.42 49.25 25.43
CA VAL A 639 -26.82 49.24 25.93
C VAL A 639 -28.00 49.21 24.91
N SER A 640 -28.71 48.08 24.82
CA SER A 640 -30.14 47.98 25.26
C SER A 640 -30.84 46.67 24.85
N ALA A 641 -31.74 46.18 25.69
CA ALA A 641 -32.75 45.14 25.45
C ALA A 641 -33.69 45.05 26.67
N PRO A 642 -34.90 44.44 26.60
CA PRO A 642 -35.77 44.16 25.46
C PRO A 642 -37.07 45.01 25.54
N PRO A 643 -38.17 44.66 24.85
CA PRO A 643 -39.26 43.97 25.57
C PRO A 643 -39.92 42.81 24.78
N SER A 644 -41.09 42.34 25.21
CA SER A 644 -41.65 41.02 24.87
C SER A 644 -43.08 41.06 24.30
N LYS A 645 -43.44 40.01 23.53
CA LYS A 645 -44.80 39.45 23.23
C LYS A 645 -45.91 40.45 22.81
N GLU A 646 -46.66 40.18 21.74
CA GLU A 646 -47.86 39.33 21.86
C GLU A 646 -48.41 38.72 20.55
N GLN A 647 -49.09 37.58 20.74
CA GLN A 647 -50.26 37.04 20.03
C GLN A 647 -50.47 37.21 18.50
N ALA A 648 -50.45 36.07 17.80
CA ALA A 648 -51.51 35.70 16.85
C ALA A 648 -51.59 34.17 16.70
N VAL A 649 -52.72 33.56 17.06
CA VAL A 649 -53.06 32.15 16.77
C VAL A 649 -54.52 32.10 16.35
N ASN A 650 -54.83 31.40 15.25
CA ASN A 650 -56.13 30.76 15.17
C ASN A 650 -56.07 29.49 14.31
N ILE A 651 -56.87 28.48 14.69
CA ILE A 651 -56.91 27.14 14.09
C ILE A 651 -58.38 26.78 13.89
N HIS A 652 -58.74 26.22 12.74
CA HIS A 652 -59.99 25.46 12.59
C HIS A 652 -59.73 24.04 12.09
N ARG A 653 -60.52 23.10 12.62
CA ARG A 653 -60.40 21.65 12.45
C ARG A 653 -61.78 21.01 12.63
N ALA A 654 -62.23 20.23 11.63
CA ALA A 654 -63.32 19.23 11.62
C ALA A 654 -63.91 19.14 10.19
N GLU A 655 -64.57 18.07 9.72
CA GLU A 655 -64.46 16.62 10.01
C GLU A 655 -65.10 15.81 8.86
N LYS A 656 -64.68 14.53 8.71
CA LYS A 656 -65.43 13.36 8.17
C LYS A 656 -66.38 13.48 6.95
N SER A 657 -66.00 12.82 5.84
CA SER A 657 -66.87 11.90 5.04
C SER A 657 -66.00 11.11 4.04
N LEU A 658 -65.89 9.77 4.06
CA LEU A 658 -66.86 8.72 3.68
C LEU A 658 -67.34 8.73 2.21
N LYS A 659 -66.59 8.10 1.29
CA LYS A 659 -66.99 6.84 0.60
C LYS A 659 -65.94 6.29 -0.40
N LYS A 660 -66.15 5.04 -0.82
CA LYS A 660 -65.35 4.25 -1.77
C LYS A 660 -65.60 4.69 -3.22
N VAL A 661 -64.56 4.66 -4.06
CA VAL A 661 -64.54 4.01 -5.39
C VAL A 661 -63.13 3.42 -5.59
N ALA A 662 -63.01 2.31 -6.32
CA ALA A 662 -61.73 1.73 -6.73
C ALA A 662 -61.63 1.69 -8.27
N VAL A 663 -60.43 1.87 -8.81
CA VAL A 663 -60.17 1.79 -10.26
C VAL A 663 -59.08 0.75 -10.54
N LYS A 664 -59.40 -0.19 -11.43
CA LYS A 664 -58.50 -1.20 -12.03
C LYS A 664 -57.62 -0.51 -13.09
N SER A 665 -56.32 -0.76 -13.22
CA SER A 665 -55.65 -2.01 -13.62
C SER A 665 -56.08 -2.51 -15.01
N GLU A 666 -55.32 -2.17 -16.05
CA GLU A 666 -55.38 -2.83 -17.36
C GLU A 666 -54.07 -3.59 -17.62
N GLN A 667 -54.15 -4.91 -17.43
CA GLN A 667 -53.44 -5.88 -18.27
C GLN A 667 -54.52 -6.66 -19.01
N THR A 668 -54.45 -6.71 -20.34
CA THR A 668 -55.36 -7.51 -21.17
C THR A 668 -54.60 -8.63 -21.85
N THR A 669 -54.70 -9.84 -21.28
CA THR A 669 -54.50 -11.08 -22.02
C THR A 669 -55.84 -11.51 -22.64
N PHE A 670 -55.81 -12.18 -23.78
CA PHE A 670 -56.97 -12.91 -24.32
C PHE A 670 -56.55 -14.29 -24.84
N LEU A 671 -57.53 -15.19 -24.98
CA LEU A 671 -57.33 -16.64 -24.82
C LEU A 671 -57.58 -17.48 -26.09
N ALA A 672 -56.79 -18.57 -26.19
CA ALA A 672 -57.10 -19.92 -26.69
C ALA A 672 -57.83 -20.14 -28.06
N GLY A 673 -57.29 -21.04 -28.92
CA GLY A 673 -57.82 -21.21 -30.29
C GLY A 673 -57.67 -22.55 -31.08
N LYS A 674 -57.23 -23.68 -30.50
CA LYS A 674 -57.25 -25.07 -31.07
C LYS A 674 -56.49 -25.39 -32.39
N SER A 675 -55.98 -26.65 -32.46
CA SER A 675 -55.53 -27.41 -33.67
C SER A 675 -54.28 -26.91 -34.43
N GLY A 676 -53.49 -27.75 -35.11
CA GLY A 676 -53.44 -29.22 -35.13
C GLY A 676 -52.45 -29.81 -36.17
N LEU A 677 -52.17 -31.13 -36.06
CA LEU A 677 -51.62 -32.05 -37.10
C LEU A 677 -50.11 -32.03 -37.52
N LYS A 678 -49.49 -33.21 -37.35
CA LYS A 678 -48.58 -33.96 -38.28
C LYS A 678 -47.05 -33.64 -38.42
N LYS A 679 -46.28 -34.68 -38.02
CA LYS A 679 -45.12 -35.33 -38.71
C LYS A 679 -43.73 -34.63 -38.85
N LYS A 680 -42.77 -35.13 -38.06
CA LYS A 680 -41.55 -35.91 -38.45
C LYS A 680 -41.08 -35.91 -39.93
N PRO A 681 -39.77 -36.22 -40.21
CA PRO A 681 -38.53 -35.88 -39.48
C PRO A 681 -37.28 -35.62 -40.39
N ALA A 682 -36.12 -35.24 -39.83
CA ALA A 682 -34.82 -35.40 -40.51
C ALA A 682 -33.63 -35.60 -39.53
N LYS A 683 -32.66 -36.43 -39.92
CA LYS A 683 -31.33 -36.71 -39.32
C LYS A 683 -30.36 -36.97 -40.51
N PRO A 684 -29.05 -37.27 -40.32
CA PRO A 684 -28.02 -36.45 -39.65
C PRO A 684 -26.73 -36.31 -40.52
N GLY A 685 -25.88 -35.31 -40.25
CA GLY A 685 -24.51 -35.28 -40.78
C GLY A 685 -23.50 -36.00 -39.87
N LYS A 686 -22.57 -36.78 -40.44
CA LYS A 686 -21.46 -37.44 -39.72
C LYS A 686 -20.09 -36.95 -40.23
N SER A 687 -19.13 -36.84 -39.30
CA SER A 687 -17.66 -36.98 -39.52
C SER A 687 -16.98 -35.96 -40.47
N THR A 688 -15.65 -35.80 -40.54
CA THR A 688 -14.53 -36.68 -40.11
C THR A 688 -13.22 -35.91 -39.81
N ALA A 689 -12.38 -36.50 -38.95
CA ALA A 689 -10.90 -36.55 -39.01
C ALA A 689 -10.03 -35.27 -39.16
N SER A 690 -9.35 -34.94 -38.06
CA SER A 690 -7.89 -34.74 -37.93
C SER A 690 -6.99 -34.41 -39.14
N ARG A 691 -6.03 -33.49 -38.94
CA ARG A 691 -4.63 -33.74 -39.33
C ARG A 691 -3.60 -33.06 -38.41
N LYS A 692 -2.43 -33.70 -38.31
CA LYS A 692 -1.19 -33.21 -37.66
C LYS A 692 -0.26 -32.55 -38.70
N HIS A 693 0.86 -32.05 -38.20
CA HIS A 693 2.05 -31.51 -38.88
C HIS A 693 1.98 -30.00 -39.19
N LYS A 694 3.13 -29.29 -39.17
CA LYS A 694 4.51 -29.82 -39.09
C LYS A 694 5.28 -29.26 -37.88
#